data_AF-A0A182JRV8-F1
#
_entry.id   AF-A0A182JRV8-F1
#
_cell.length_a   1.000
_cell.length_b   1.000
_cell.length_c   1.000
_cell.angle_alpha   90.00
_cell.angle_beta   90.00
_cell.angle_gamma   90.00
#
_symmetry.space_group_name_H-M   'P 1'
#
loop_
_entity.id
_entity.type
_entity.pdbx_description
1 polymer ?
#
loop_
_entity_poly.entity_id
_entity_poly.type
_entity_poly.pdbx_seq_one_letter_code
_entity_poly.pdbx_strand_id
1 'polypeptide(L)'
;MYFNAVILCFVLVSCFTTKVYGDKQNVTDQPITGFEYQILAAKLDEQQRRLIEMDFAMKATNKKLFQAINQLSETIAQNLNVAQHTTSNQTDSAICEQMRKEIKMIASKTDLERYTIDPEWSYYCNISITSCKEEPSKQPGKYIIQPTVYSLPTYYNTPFLGYCEPTAYGGGWLVIQYRYDGSLSFNRSWTEYRNGFGSMEEEFWLGLEQMHRLTSAGPYELLVELKDFDGNYKYARYSEFMIGSEMEEYALKKLGTYTGTAGDSLKIHKSMKFTTKDRDNDVWSRGNCASHLKGAWWCSDDNHSNLNGVYKKGERLFAIFWWDFKLDHIGLAYSRMMIRNVFGFEQNVTASSFSGFAYEMIENKLEYLQHKLIEMDIAIREVDMKLSDTMHNMSRILSEGLLTAINQQSQTVVNNLTAMQHHLNRTEQTANAKHEQMWKDIQMLPSKKDLAWFKIDSGLYLRNFSLRSCKEVSSKQSGKYIIQPTVYDAPFLAYCEQTTFGGAWLVVQYRYDGSLNFYRTWTEYKSGFGSIDAEFWLGLEHLHRLTSARPHELLVELKDFDGNYVYARYDGFEIGSETEQYSFKKLGTYTGTAGDALDYQRGMKFTTKDRHHDIHPFLNCASHHEGAWWYKDCAKSNLNGAYMKGEIPKAMFWLRYRSSGLAYSRMLIRES
;
A
#
# COMPACT_ATOMS: atom_id res chain seq x y z
N MET A 1 -7.56 20.72 37.69
CA MET A 1 -8.48 21.70 38.32
C MET A 1 -9.83 21.81 37.61
N TYR A 2 -9.88 21.95 36.27
CA TYR A 2 -11.13 22.00 35.47
C TYR A 2 -12.06 20.78 35.68
N PHE A 3 -11.48 19.58 35.68
CA PHE A 3 -12.21 18.32 35.87
C PHE A 3 -12.91 18.24 37.25
N ASN A 4 -12.28 18.76 38.30
CA ASN A 4 -12.84 18.75 39.66
C ASN A 4 -13.98 19.76 39.82
N ALA A 5 -13.94 20.90 39.13
CA ALA A 5 -15.03 21.89 39.16
C ALA A 5 -16.26 21.42 38.37
N VAL A 6 -16.05 20.77 37.21
CA VAL A 6 -17.11 20.14 36.42
C VAL A 6 -17.75 18.97 37.17
N ILE A 7 -16.95 18.13 37.82
CA ILE A 7 -17.46 17.06 38.70
C ILE A 7 -18.22 17.63 39.88
N LEU A 8 -17.76 18.70 40.53
CA LEU A 8 -18.47 19.31 41.66
C LEU A 8 -19.81 19.92 41.22
N CYS A 9 -19.87 20.55 40.04
CA CYS A 9 -21.13 21.01 39.44
C CYS A 9 -22.06 19.83 39.11
N PHE A 10 -21.55 18.75 38.53
CA PHE A 10 -22.33 17.54 38.28
C PHE A 10 -22.85 16.91 39.58
N VAL A 11 -22.03 16.82 40.63
CA VAL A 11 -22.41 16.28 41.94
C VAL A 11 -23.48 17.16 42.61
N LEU A 12 -23.38 18.49 42.50
CA LEU A 12 -24.40 19.40 43.03
C LEU A 12 -25.72 19.30 42.25
N VAL A 13 -25.66 19.12 40.92
CA VAL A 13 -26.83 18.87 40.06
C VAL A 13 -27.46 17.50 40.37
N SER A 14 -26.66 16.45 40.57
CA SER A 14 -27.10 15.11 40.92
C SER A 14 -27.67 15.00 42.34
N CYS A 15 -27.12 15.74 43.32
CA CYS A 15 -27.70 15.86 44.65
C CYS A 15 -29.06 16.59 44.64
N PHE A 16 -29.26 17.51 43.69
CA PHE A 16 -30.53 18.22 43.53
C PHE A 16 -31.62 17.31 42.95
N THR A 17 -31.27 16.51 41.92
CA THR A 17 -32.24 15.57 41.33
C THR A 17 -32.65 14.47 42.29
N THR A 18 -31.74 13.95 43.12
CA THR A 18 -32.07 12.91 44.13
C THR A 18 -32.91 13.42 45.31
N LYS A 19 -32.76 14.70 45.73
CA LYS A 19 -33.56 15.26 46.83
C LYS A 19 -34.97 15.71 46.41
N VAL A 20 -35.17 15.99 45.12
CA VAL A 20 -36.47 16.41 44.56
C VAL A 20 -37.30 15.22 44.04
N TYR A 21 -36.66 14.10 43.67
CA TYR A 21 -37.31 12.90 43.13
C TYR A 21 -37.32 11.67 44.08
N GLY A 22 -37.10 11.87 45.38
CA GLY A 22 -37.12 10.78 46.37
C GLY A 22 -38.46 10.05 46.43
N ASP A 23 -38.40 8.72 46.50
CA ASP A 23 -39.51 7.75 46.46
C ASP A 23 -40.79 8.15 47.18
N LYS A 24 -41.92 7.85 46.53
CA LYS A 24 -43.25 7.78 47.14
C LYS A 24 -43.29 6.67 48.19
N GLN A 25 -42.91 6.97 49.43
CA GLN A 25 -43.41 6.28 50.62
C GLN A 25 -43.11 7.09 51.90
N ASN A 26 -44.15 7.74 52.44
CA ASN A 26 -44.30 8.24 53.81
C ASN A 26 -43.06 8.86 54.49
N VAL A 27 -42.68 10.08 54.12
CA VAL A 27 -42.10 11.06 55.05
C VAL A 27 -42.66 12.45 54.70
N THR A 28 -43.01 13.22 55.73
CA THR A 28 -43.55 14.59 55.62
C THR A 28 -42.54 15.53 54.96
N ASP A 29 -42.82 15.97 53.73
CA ASP A 29 -42.06 17.02 53.03
C ASP A 29 -42.27 18.39 53.69
N GLN A 30 -41.20 18.97 54.23
CA GLN A 30 -41.13 20.41 54.49
C GLN A 30 -40.48 21.11 53.28
N PRO A 31 -41.04 22.23 52.78
CA PRO A 31 -40.42 23.02 51.74
C PRO A 31 -39.08 23.60 52.22
N ILE A 32 -38.09 23.63 51.31
CA ILE A 32 -36.79 24.27 51.52
C ILE A 32 -37.02 25.68 52.07
N THR A 33 -36.53 25.95 53.28
CA THR A 33 -36.77 27.24 53.94
C THR A 33 -35.93 28.34 53.29
N GLY A 34 -36.37 29.61 53.37
CA GLY A 34 -35.66 30.76 52.77
C GLY A 34 -34.18 30.90 53.18
N PHE A 35 -33.78 30.26 54.28
CA PHE A 35 -32.39 30.20 54.75
C PHE A 35 -31.51 29.25 53.92
N GLU A 36 -32.03 28.10 53.50
CA GLU A 36 -31.32 27.14 52.64
C GLU A 36 -31.13 27.69 51.21
N TYR A 37 -32.07 28.52 50.73
CA TYR A 37 -31.97 29.22 49.44
C TYR A 37 -30.86 30.30 49.45
N GLN A 38 -30.71 31.05 50.56
CA GLN A 38 -29.64 32.03 50.72
C GLN A 38 -28.25 31.39 50.76
N ILE A 39 -28.11 30.23 51.40
CA ILE A 39 -26.86 29.46 51.42
C ILE A 39 -26.49 28.97 50.01
N LEU A 40 -27.48 28.52 49.22
CA LEU A 40 -27.26 28.07 47.86
C LEU A 40 -26.88 29.22 46.91
N ALA A 41 -27.56 30.36 47.01
CA ALA A 41 -27.23 31.57 46.25
C ALA A 41 -25.81 32.07 46.56
N ALA A 42 -25.40 32.05 47.83
CA ALA A 42 -24.04 32.42 48.24
C ALA A 42 -22.98 31.46 47.68
N LYS A 43 -23.25 30.14 47.66
CA LYS A 43 -22.37 29.14 47.03
C LYS A 43 -22.27 29.33 45.51
N LEU A 44 -23.37 29.71 44.85
CA LEU A 44 -23.38 29.98 43.42
C LEU A 44 -22.58 31.23 43.07
N ASP A 45 -22.70 32.29 43.87
CA ASP A 45 -21.90 33.52 43.70
C ASP A 45 -20.40 33.26 44.00
N GLU A 46 -20.07 32.33 44.89
CA GLU A 46 -18.70 31.85 45.09
C GLU A 46 -18.16 31.10 43.86
N GLN A 47 -18.96 30.20 43.26
CA GLN A 47 -18.57 29.51 42.03
C GLN A 47 -18.42 30.48 40.85
N GLN A 48 -19.29 31.49 40.74
CA GLN A 48 -19.21 32.52 39.71
C GLN A 48 -17.91 33.33 39.82
N ARG A 49 -17.47 33.68 41.03
CA ARG A 49 -16.17 34.34 41.25
C ARG A 49 -14.99 33.46 40.85
N ARG A 50 -15.01 32.17 41.20
CA ARG A 50 -13.95 31.22 40.82
C ARG A 50 -13.88 31.01 39.30
N LEU A 51 -15.03 31.03 38.61
CA LEU A 51 -15.09 30.96 37.15
C LEU A 51 -14.46 32.19 36.48
N ILE A 52 -14.69 33.39 37.02
CA ILE A 52 -14.07 34.62 36.53
C ILE A 52 -12.55 34.59 36.73
N GLU A 53 -12.06 34.13 37.88
CA GLU A 53 -10.62 33.97 38.12
C GLU A 53 -9.99 32.94 37.18
N MET A 54 -10.68 31.83 36.90
CA MET A 54 -10.24 30.83 35.93
C MET A 54 -10.20 31.36 34.50
N ASP A 55 -11.17 32.19 34.08
CA ASP A 55 -11.18 32.85 32.76
C ASP A 55 -9.95 33.77 32.58
N PHE A 56 -9.64 34.57 33.61
CA PHE A 56 -8.43 35.42 33.59
C PHE A 56 -7.14 34.60 33.54
N ALA A 57 -7.03 33.52 34.34
CA ALA A 57 -5.86 32.65 34.35
C ALA A 57 -5.68 31.90 33.02
N MET A 58 -6.77 31.46 32.40
CA MET A 58 -6.77 30.79 31.10
C MET A 58 -6.33 31.73 29.98
N LYS A 59 -6.88 32.96 29.94
CA LYS A 59 -6.47 33.99 28.97
C LYS A 59 -4.97 34.32 29.08
N ALA A 60 -4.44 34.40 30.30
CA ALA A 60 -3.02 34.61 30.53
C ALA A 60 -2.15 33.41 30.08
N THR A 61 -2.62 32.19 30.30
CA THR A 61 -1.93 30.95 29.88
C THR A 61 -1.92 30.80 28.36
N ASN A 62 -3.05 31.08 27.70
CA ASN A 62 -3.16 31.06 26.23
C ASN A 62 -2.22 32.08 25.59
N LYS A 63 -2.09 33.28 26.17
CA LYS A 63 -1.15 34.29 25.68
C LYS A 63 0.32 33.80 25.73
N LYS A 64 0.73 33.09 26.78
CA LYS A 64 2.07 32.50 26.89
C LYS A 64 2.28 31.35 25.90
N LEU A 65 1.26 30.54 25.69
CA LEU A 65 1.29 29.45 24.71
C LEU A 65 1.49 29.97 23.29
N PHE A 66 0.76 31.03 22.90
CA PHE A 66 0.93 31.67 21.60
C PHE A 66 2.34 32.24 21.39
N GLN A 67 2.94 32.83 22.43
CA GLN A 67 4.31 33.34 22.35
C GLN A 67 5.33 32.21 22.14
N ALA A 68 5.18 31.09 22.84
CA ALA A 68 6.05 29.93 22.69
C ALA A 68 5.92 29.26 21.31
N ILE A 69 4.70 29.16 20.76
CA ILE A 69 4.45 28.61 19.42
C ILE A 69 5.12 29.47 18.34
N ASN A 70 4.99 30.80 18.43
CA ASN A 70 5.63 31.71 17.46
C ASN A 70 7.16 31.60 17.50
N GLN A 71 7.75 31.50 18.70
CA GLN A 71 9.19 31.35 18.85
C GLN A 71 9.72 30.00 18.32
N LEU A 72 8.94 28.93 18.46
CA LEU A 72 9.25 27.61 17.88
C LEU A 72 9.19 27.65 16.35
N SER A 73 8.19 28.31 15.78
CA SER A 73 8.04 28.50 14.33
C SER A 73 9.26 29.24 13.73
N GLU A 74 9.72 30.30 14.38
CA GLU A 74 10.92 31.04 13.95
C GLU A 74 12.20 30.19 14.04
N THR A 75 12.33 29.37 15.10
CA THR A 75 13.50 28.49 15.29
C THR A 75 13.55 27.38 14.24
N ILE A 76 12.39 26.80 13.88
CA ILE A 76 12.29 25.80 12.81
C ILE A 76 12.67 26.41 11.45
N ALA A 77 12.18 27.62 11.15
CA ALA A 77 12.53 28.34 9.94
C ALA A 77 14.04 28.64 9.83
N GLN A 78 14.70 28.95 10.95
CA GLN A 78 16.15 29.18 10.98
C GLN A 78 16.96 27.89 10.79
N ASN A 79 16.55 26.78 11.42
CA ASN A 79 17.25 25.49 11.32
C ASN A 79 17.13 24.86 9.91
N LEU A 80 16.02 25.09 9.21
CA LEU A 80 15.83 24.67 7.81
C LEU A 80 16.79 25.38 6.84
N ASN A 81 17.18 26.63 7.12
CA ASN A 81 18.20 27.34 6.34
C ASN A 81 19.62 26.79 6.56
N VAL A 82 19.91 26.23 7.74
CA VAL A 82 21.24 25.64 8.06
C VAL A 82 21.40 24.24 7.44
N ALA A 83 20.31 23.47 7.34
CA ALA A 83 20.33 22.13 6.75
C ALA A 83 20.59 22.11 5.22
N GLN A 84 20.44 23.25 4.54
CA GLN A 84 20.73 23.40 3.10
C GLN A 84 22.22 23.31 2.72
N HIS A 85 23.15 23.23 3.71
CA HIS A 85 24.60 23.28 3.45
C HIS A 85 25.43 22.07 3.93
N THR A 86 24.81 20.94 4.30
CA THR A 86 25.56 19.75 4.72
C THR A 86 25.18 18.51 3.91
N THR A 87 26.07 18.12 2.99
CA THR A 87 26.06 16.82 2.30
C THR A 87 26.97 15.83 3.03
N SER A 88 26.45 14.68 3.50
CA SER A 88 27.08 13.35 3.30
C SER A 88 26.35 12.21 4.03
N ASN A 89 26.09 11.13 3.29
CA ASN A 89 26.15 9.71 3.69
C ASN A 89 25.86 9.35 5.15
N GLN A 90 24.59 9.13 5.46
CA GLN A 90 24.17 8.19 6.50
C GLN A 90 22.95 7.40 6.00
N THR A 91 22.94 6.09 6.24
CA THR A 91 21.79 5.23 5.95
C THR A 91 20.63 5.58 6.88
N ASP A 92 19.40 5.44 6.40
CA ASP A 92 18.15 5.81 7.10
C ASP A 92 18.02 5.22 8.53
N SER A 93 18.73 4.13 8.82
CA SER A 93 18.82 3.49 10.13
C SER A 93 19.60 4.31 11.17
N ALA A 94 20.66 5.02 10.77
CA ALA A 94 21.51 5.78 11.69
C ALA A 94 20.84 7.10 12.13
N ILE A 95 20.05 7.70 11.25
CA ILE A 95 19.28 8.92 11.52
C ILE A 95 18.14 8.63 12.52
N CYS A 96 17.45 7.49 12.36
CA CYS A 96 16.43 7.04 13.30
C CYS A 96 16.97 6.77 14.72
N GLU A 97 18.21 6.28 14.81
CA GLU A 97 18.85 5.95 16.09
C GLU A 97 19.41 7.18 16.80
N GLN A 98 19.86 8.19 16.03
CA GLN A 98 20.25 9.49 16.55
C GLN A 98 19.03 10.28 17.07
N MET A 99 17.93 10.31 16.31
CA MET A 99 16.67 10.96 16.74
C MET A 99 16.05 10.30 17.97
N ARG A 100 16.11 8.97 18.09
CA ARG A 100 15.70 8.24 19.32
C ARG A 100 16.45 8.69 20.56
N LYS A 101 17.74 9.01 20.44
CA LYS A 101 18.59 9.43 21.57
C LYS A 101 18.28 10.86 22.00
N GLU A 102 18.02 11.76 21.06
CA GLU A 102 17.65 13.16 21.36
C GLU A 102 16.24 13.26 21.96
N ILE A 103 15.27 12.50 21.46
CA ILE A 103 13.90 12.45 22.01
C ILE A 103 13.90 11.91 23.45
N LYS A 104 14.69 10.86 23.74
CA LYS A 104 14.86 10.35 25.11
C LYS A 104 15.53 11.37 26.04
N MET A 105 16.49 12.14 25.52
CA MET A 105 17.18 13.18 26.30
C MET A 105 16.24 14.34 26.64
N ILE A 106 15.36 14.73 25.73
CA ILE A 106 14.36 15.80 25.93
C ILE A 106 13.24 15.34 26.87
N ALA A 107 12.68 14.14 26.69
CA ALA A 107 11.65 13.58 27.56
C ALA A 107 12.08 13.50 29.04
N SER A 108 13.38 13.24 29.28
CA SER A 108 13.96 13.19 30.63
C SER A 108 14.10 14.54 31.33
N LYS A 109 13.99 15.67 30.60
CA LYS A 109 14.16 17.03 31.15
C LYS A 109 12.84 17.75 31.44
N THR A 110 11.70 17.19 31.07
CA THR A 110 10.40 17.90 31.08
C THR A 110 9.22 17.15 31.73
N ASP A 111 9.43 16.02 32.42
CA ASP A 111 8.33 15.19 32.98
C ASP A 111 7.20 14.89 31.96
N LEU A 112 7.59 14.66 30.70
CA LEU A 112 6.69 14.37 29.57
C LEU A 112 6.87 12.90 29.14
N GLU A 113 6.41 11.95 29.95
CA GLU A 113 6.39 10.52 29.62
C GLU A 113 5.25 10.10 28.65
N ARG A 114 4.54 11.05 28.05
CA ARG A 114 3.26 10.77 27.35
C ARG A 114 3.28 10.98 25.83
N TYR A 115 4.40 10.69 25.19
CA TYR A 115 4.52 10.64 23.73
C TYR A 115 4.96 9.24 23.28
N THR A 116 4.02 8.47 22.73
CA THR A 116 4.32 7.29 21.92
C THR A 116 3.83 7.53 20.51
N ILE A 117 4.82 7.59 19.62
CA ILE A 117 4.88 7.24 18.18
C ILE A 117 3.76 7.78 17.27
N ASP A 118 4.21 8.54 16.28
CA ASP A 118 3.51 9.05 15.10
C ASP A 118 2.74 7.94 14.33
N PRO A 119 1.48 8.17 13.92
CA PRO A 119 0.63 7.22 13.18
C PRO A 119 1.21 6.66 11.87
N GLU A 120 2.22 7.30 11.25
CA GLU A 120 2.90 6.73 10.06
C GLU A 120 3.61 5.39 10.34
N TRP A 121 3.91 5.08 11.60
CA TRP A 121 4.59 3.82 11.99
C TRP A 121 3.64 2.63 12.18
N SER A 122 2.32 2.85 12.24
CA SER A 122 1.32 1.78 12.47
C SER A 122 1.24 0.77 11.30
N TYR A 123 1.61 1.20 10.10
CA TYR A 123 1.65 0.38 8.89
C TYR A 123 2.62 -0.82 9.00
N TYR A 124 3.68 -0.71 9.82
CA TYR A 124 4.71 -1.74 9.94
C TYR A 124 4.48 -2.77 11.06
N CYS A 125 3.45 -2.61 11.91
CA CYS A 125 3.26 -3.47 13.10
C CYS A 125 1.93 -4.25 13.18
N ASN A 126 1.05 -4.17 12.18
CA ASN A 126 -0.12 -5.06 12.03
C ASN A 126 -1.04 -5.16 13.28
N ILE A 127 -1.34 -4.02 13.91
CA ILE A 127 -2.30 -3.93 15.01
C ILE A 127 -3.68 -3.60 14.41
N SER A 128 -4.64 -4.52 14.51
CA SER A 128 -6.04 -4.29 14.13
C SER A 128 -6.90 -3.92 15.33
N ILE A 129 -7.88 -3.03 15.13
CA ILE A 129 -8.89 -2.66 16.13
C ILE A 129 -10.25 -3.26 15.75
N THR A 130 -11.10 -3.59 16.71
CA THR A 130 -12.42 -4.16 16.38
C THR A 130 -13.44 -3.10 15.97
N SER A 131 -13.28 -1.88 16.52
CA SER A 131 -14.04 -0.70 16.14
C SER A 131 -13.28 0.58 16.50
N CYS A 132 -13.63 1.69 15.85
CA CYS A 132 -13.09 3.01 16.17
C CYS A 132 -13.31 3.44 17.64
N LYS A 133 -14.25 2.82 18.36
CA LYS A 133 -14.52 3.09 19.78
C LYS A 133 -13.42 2.56 20.71
N GLU A 134 -12.74 1.50 20.29
CA GLU A 134 -11.64 0.88 21.04
C GLU A 134 -10.28 1.54 20.75
N GLU A 135 -10.27 2.59 19.94
CA GLU A 135 -9.03 3.25 19.50
C GLU A 135 -8.28 3.87 20.69
N PRO A 136 -7.10 3.33 21.08
CA PRO A 136 -6.42 3.74 22.31
C PRO A 136 -5.88 5.18 22.24
N SER A 137 -5.51 5.62 21.05
CA SER A 137 -4.85 6.91 20.82
C SER A 137 -5.81 8.11 20.85
N LYS A 138 -7.12 7.88 20.60
CA LYS A 138 -8.13 8.91 20.34
C LYS A 138 -7.69 9.95 19.29
N GLN A 139 -6.92 9.55 18.27
CA GLN A 139 -6.52 10.42 17.16
C GLN A 139 -7.27 10.13 15.85
N PRO A 140 -7.72 11.15 15.11
CA PRO A 140 -8.36 10.95 13.83
C PRO A 140 -7.36 10.34 12.85
N GLY A 141 -7.75 9.30 12.13
CA GLY A 141 -6.81 8.58 11.29
C GLY A 141 -7.34 7.29 10.68
N LYS A 142 -6.45 6.62 9.96
CA LYS A 142 -6.71 5.36 9.26
C LYS A 142 -6.31 4.19 10.14
N TYR A 143 -7.20 3.22 10.27
CA TYR A 143 -6.99 2.05 11.10
C TYR A 143 -7.47 0.79 10.38
N ILE A 144 -6.81 -0.34 10.65
CA ILE A 144 -7.27 -1.65 10.18
C ILE A 144 -8.38 -2.11 11.13
N ILE A 145 -9.62 -2.14 10.62
CA ILE A 145 -10.79 -2.58 11.36
C ILE A 145 -11.01 -4.06 11.11
N GLN A 146 -11.01 -4.85 12.17
CA GLN A 146 -11.29 -6.28 12.14
C GLN A 146 -12.63 -6.56 12.87
N PRO A 147 -13.73 -6.74 12.13
CA PRO A 147 -15.02 -7.06 12.74
C PRO A 147 -14.94 -8.39 13.50
N THR A 148 -15.21 -8.37 14.81
CA THR A 148 -15.36 -9.58 15.62
C THR A 148 -16.81 -10.05 15.56
N VAL A 149 -17.15 -10.84 14.55
CA VAL A 149 -18.49 -11.45 14.45
C VAL A 149 -18.38 -12.94 14.78
N TYR A 150 -18.69 -13.29 16.04
CA TYR A 150 -18.58 -14.65 16.56
C TYR A 150 -19.61 -15.64 15.96
N SER A 151 -20.57 -15.15 15.15
CA SER A 151 -21.71 -15.92 14.65
C SER A 151 -21.85 -15.98 13.12
N LEU A 152 -20.91 -15.43 12.34
CA LEU A 152 -20.95 -15.44 10.87
C LEU A 152 -19.75 -16.21 10.24
N PRO A 153 -19.88 -16.70 8.99
CA PRO A 153 -18.80 -17.39 8.28
C PRO A 153 -17.50 -16.56 8.22
N THR A 154 -16.34 -17.23 8.19
CA THR A 154 -14.99 -16.63 8.21
C THR A 154 -14.74 -15.52 7.17
N TYR A 155 -15.49 -15.48 6.07
CA TYR A 155 -15.46 -14.41 5.07
C TYR A 155 -15.84 -13.02 5.63
N TYR A 156 -16.75 -12.98 6.61
CA TYR A 156 -17.24 -11.74 7.25
C TYR A 156 -16.24 -11.11 8.24
N ASN A 157 -15.16 -11.82 8.58
CA ASN A 157 -14.15 -11.41 9.56
C ASN A 157 -12.85 -10.91 8.90
N THR A 158 -12.92 -10.54 7.62
CA THR A 158 -11.79 -10.00 6.86
C THR A 158 -11.51 -8.55 7.28
N PRO A 159 -10.28 -8.23 7.74
CA PRO A 159 -9.94 -6.86 8.11
C PRO A 159 -10.03 -5.91 6.91
N PHE A 160 -10.45 -4.68 7.13
CA PHE A 160 -10.50 -3.63 6.11
C PHE A 160 -10.00 -2.31 6.67
N LEU A 161 -9.50 -1.43 5.81
CA LEU A 161 -9.07 -0.09 6.21
C LEU A 161 -10.31 0.78 6.48
N GLY A 162 -10.33 1.50 7.59
CA GLY A 162 -11.38 2.45 7.95
C GLY A 162 -10.82 3.76 8.49
N TYR A 163 -11.58 4.84 8.37
CA TYR A 163 -11.21 6.15 8.91
C TYR A 163 -12.00 6.43 10.20
N CYS A 164 -11.29 6.59 11.31
CA CYS A 164 -11.87 6.82 12.62
C CYS A 164 -11.88 8.31 13.00
N GLU A 165 -13.02 8.78 13.50
CA GLU A 165 -13.22 10.11 14.09
C GLU A 165 -13.43 9.95 15.62
N PRO A 166 -12.41 10.25 16.44
CA PRO A 166 -12.41 9.98 17.87
C PRO A 166 -12.81 11.18 18.75
N THR A 167 -13.05 12.35 18.17
CA THR A 167 -13.32 13.56 18.96
C THR A 167 -14.75 14.07 18.80
N ALA A 168 -15.30 14.04 17.59
CA ALA A 168 -16.65 14.52 17.34
C ALA A 168 -17.71 13.68 18.07
N TYR A 169 -18.68 14.35 18.72
CA TYR A 169 -19.85 13.71 19.35
C TYR A 169 -19.52 12.54 20.30
N GLY A 170 -18.46 12.68 21.11
CA GLY A 170 -18.02 11.67 22.07
C GLY A 170 -17.11 10.58 21.48
N GLY A 171 -16.73 10.69 20.20
CA GLY A 171 -15.71 9.86 19.57
C GLY A 171 -16.11 8.43 19.25
N GLY A 172 -15.23 7.72 18.56
CA GLY A 172 -15.42 6.31 18.21
C GLY A 172 -16.23 6.09 16.93
N TRP A 173 -16.29 7.09 16.07
CA TRP A 173 -17.04 7.06 14.83
C TRP A 173 -16.21 6.49 13.69
N LEU A 174 -16.80 5.62 12.87
CA LEU A 174 -16.26 5.19 11.59
C LEU A 174 -16.91 6.02 10.48
N VAL A 175 -16.11 6.72 9.67
CA VAL A 175 -16.60 7.46 8.50
C VAL A 175 -16.93 6.48 7.38
N ILE A 176 -18.17 6.54 6.89
CA ILE A 176 -18.70 5.67 5.83
C ILE A 176 -18.89 6.39 4.49
N GLN A 177 -18.99 7.72 4.52
CA GLN A 177 -19.04 8.59 3.35
C GLN A 177 -18.43 9.94 3.70
N TYR A 178 -17.66 10.51 2.77
CA TYR A 178 -17.08 11.84 2.95
C TYR A 178 -17.05 12.65 1.65
N ARG A 179 -17.63 13.85 1.67
CA ARG A 179 -17.74 14.81 0.54
C ARG A 179 -17.43 16.22 1.02
N TYR A 180 -16.58 16.96 0.32
CA TYR A 180 -16.25 18.33 0.68
C TYR A 180 -15.73 19.22 -0.47
N ASP A 181 -15.28 18.67 -1.60
CA ASP A 181 -14.68 19.46 -2.70
C ASP A 181 -15.14 19.06 -4.12
N GLY A 182 -15.84 17.93 -4.27
CA GLY A 182 -16.30 17.43 -5.56
C GLY A 182 -15.22 16.87 -6.47
N SER A 183 -14.01 16.61 -5.96
CA SER A 183 -12.91 15.96 -6.69
C SER A 183 -13.28 14.57 -7.21
N LEU A 184 -14.22 13.89 -6.55
CA LEU A 184 -14.64 12.54 -6.87
C LEU A 184 -16.09 12.49 -7.37
N SER A 185 -16.30 11.82 -8.51
CA SER A 185 -17.64 11.54 -9.01
C SER A 185 -18.30 10.40 -8.22
N PHE A 186 -19.52 10.64 -7.73
CA PHE A 186 -20.37 9.66 -7.02
C PHE A 186 -21.46 9.05 -7.93
N ASN A 187 -21.53 9.42 -9.21
CA ASN A 187 -22.45 8.79 -10.17
C ASN A 187 -21.89 7.44 -10.69
N ARG A 188 -21.88 6.45 -9.81
CA ARG A 188 -21.14 5.18 -9.93
C ARG A 188 -22.06 3.96 -10.09
N SER A 189 -21.48 2.83 -10.50
CA SER A 189 -22.18 1.56 -10.70
C SER A 189 -22.50 0.83 -9.40
N TRP A 190 -23.37 -0.20 -9.46
CA TRP A 190 -23.69 -1.08 -8.33
C TRP A 190 -22.43 -1.72 -7.73
N THR A 191 -21.57 -2.25 -8.58
CA THR A 191 -20.33 -2.91 -8.14
C THR A 191 -19.39 -1.95 -7.42
N GLU A 192 -19.29 -0.70 -7.87
CA GLU A 192 -18.49 0.33 -7.19
C GLU A 192 -19.10 0.69 -5.82
N TYR A 193 -20.40 0.93 -5.73
CA TYR A 193 -21.07 1.20 -4.44
C TYR A 193 -21.02 0.02 -3.46
N ARG A 194 -21.11 -1.20 -3.98
CA ARG A 194 -20.95 -2.44 -3.23
C ARG A 194 -19.57 -2.53 -2.58
N ASN A 195 -18.51 -2.32 -3.37
CA ASN A 195 -17.14 -2.55 -2.95
C ASN A 195 -16.50 -1.36 -2.23
N GLY A 196 -16.98 -0.14 -2.49
CA GLY A 196 -16.35 1.11 -2.03
C GLY A 196 -15.47 1.74 -3.11
N PHE A 197 -15.27 3.05 -3.00
CA PHE A 197 -14.45 3.85 -3.92
C PHE A 197 -13.96 5.15 -3.28
N GLY A 198 -12.90 5.75 -3.84
CA GLY A 198 -12.26 6.97 -3.33
C GLY A 198 -11.06 6.68 -2.42
N SER A 199 -10.54 7.72 -1.77
CA SER A 199 -9.42 7.63 -0.82
C SER A 199 -9.78 8.28 0.52
N MET A 200 -9.27 7.74 1.62
CA MET A 200 -9.56 8.26 2.97
C MET A 200 -8.81 9.57 3.29
N GLU A 201 -7.92 10.01 2.41
CA GLU A 201 -7.32 11.35 2.38
C GLU A 201 -8.17 12.36 1.60
N GLU A 202 -9.17 11.89 0.85
CA GLU A 202 -9.99 12.67 -0.06
C GLU A 202 -11.49 12.36 0.17
N GLU A 203 -12.33 12.55 -0.85
CA GLU A 203 -13.71 12.06 -0.86
C GLU A 203 -13.75 10.52 -1.03
N PHE A 204 -14.67 9.85 -0.34
CA PHE A 204 -14.83 8.40 -0.48
C PHE A 204 -16.20 7.87 -0.06
N TRP A 205 -16.45 6.62 -0.45
CA TRP A 205 -17.54 5.76 -0.02
C TRP A 205 -16.97 4.43 0.47
N LEU A 206 -17.26 4.04 1.71
CA LEU A 206 -16.65 2.85 2.33
C LEU A 206 -17.03 1.53 1.63
N GLY A 207 -18.22 1.46 1.03
CA GLY A 207 -18.77 0.25 0.41
C GLY A 207 -19.93 -0.36 1.19
N LEU A 208 -21.02 -0.65 0.49
CA LEU A 208 -22.25 -1.21 1.07
C LEU A 208 -22.02 -2.57 1.73
N GLU A 209 -21.16 -3.40 1.13
CA GLU A 209 -20.85 -4.71 1.70
C GLU A 209 -20.23 -4.53 3.09
N GLN A 210 -19.25 -3.64 3.26
CA GLN A 210 -18.63 -3.40 4.57
C GLN A 210 -19.62 -2.80 5.58
N MET A 211 -20.47 -1.86 5.15
CA MET A 211 -21.52 -1.29 6.00
C MET A 211 -22.51 -2.36 6.48
N HIS A 212 -22.91 -3.28 5.60
CA HIS A 212 -23.81 -4.38 5.94
C HIS A 212 -23.17 -5.31 6.97
N ARG A 213 -21.90 -5.69 6.79
CA ARG A 213 -21.17 -6.56 7.73
C ARG A 213 -21.15 -5.98 9.13
N LEU A 214 -20.79 -4.70 9.25
CA LEU A 214 -20.72 -4.00 10.54
C LEU A 214 -22.10 -3.90 11.19
N THR A 215 -23.08 -3.36 10.47
CA THR A 215 -24.40 -3.06 11.03
C THR A 215 -25.25 -4.29 11.30
N SER A 216 -24.90 -5.45 10.71
CA SER A 216 -25.54 -6.74 11.02
C SER A 216 -24.93 -7.44 12.23
N ALA A 217 -23.68 -7.09 12.59
CA ALA A 217 -22.99 -7.69 13.73
C ALA A 217 -23.40 -7.10 15.08
N GLY A 218 -23.97 -5.90 15.11
CA GLY A 218 -24.38 -5.24 16.35
C GLY A 218 -25.15 -3.94 16.10
N PRO A 219 -25.66 -3.29 17.16
CA PRO A 219 -26.35 -2.02 17.04
C PRO A 219 -25.34 -0.92 16.71
N TYR A 220 -25.59 -0.19 15.63
CA TYR A 220 -24.86 1.01 15.26
C TYR A 220 -25.81 2.20 15.26
N GLU A 221 -25.33 3.35 15.71
CA GLU A 221 -25.96 4.64 15.48
C GLU A 221 -25.36 5.31 14.24
N LEU A 222 -26.09 6.24 13.63
CA LEU A 222 -25.67 7.03 12.48
C LEU A 222 -25.61 8.51 12.85
N LEU A 223 -24.55 9.18 12.41
CA LEU A 223 -24.39 10.63 12.43
C LEU A 223 -24.13 11.13 11.01
N VAL A 224 -24.85 12.16 10.61
CA VAL A 224 -24.71 12.84 9.33
C VAL A 224 -24.42 14.31 9.60
N GLU A 225 -23.29 14.79 9.12
CA GLU A 225 -22.87 16.19 9.22
C GLU A 225 -22.97 16.88 7.87
N LEU A 226 -23.49 18.11 7.86
CA LEU A 226 -23.83 18.84 6.66
C LEU A 226 -23.36 20.29 6.79
N LYS A 227 -22.80 20.84 5.71
CA LYS A 227 -22.50 22.27 5.62
C LYS A 227 -22.87 22.79 4.24
N ASP A 228 -23.56 23.92 4.19
CA ASP A 228 -23.87 24.59 2.93
C ASP A 228 -22.69 25.44 2.42
N PHE A 229 -22.82 25.99 1.20
CA PHE A 229 -21.80 26.86 0.61
C PHE A 229 -21.69 28.24 1.25
N ASP A 230 -22.58 28.58 2.19
CA ASP A 230 -22.56 29.82 2.95
C ASP A 230 -21.88 29.61 4.32
N GLY A 231 -21.53 28.37 4.64
CA GLY A 231 -20.81 27.98 5.85
C GLY A 231 -21.71 27.53 7.00
N ASN A 232 -23.02 27.50 6.81
CA ASN A 232 -23.96 27.05 7.84
C ASN A 232 -23.80 25.56 8.06
N TYR A 233 -23.63 25.15 9.31
CA TYR A 233 -23.45 23.75 9.70
C TYR A 233 -24.70 23.21 10.38
N LYS A 234 -25.07 21.98 10.03
CA LYS A 234 -26.16 21.20 10.67
C LYS A 234 -25.75 19.74 10.78
N TYR A 235 -26.47 19.01 11.63
CA TYR A 235 -26.29 17.56 11.74
C TYR A 235 -27.62 16.84 11.98
N ALA A 236 -27.66 15.57 11.61
CA ALA A 236 -28.72 14.62 11.88
C ALA A 236 -28.13 13.36 12.52
N ARG A 237 -28.72 12.87 13.61
CA ARG A 237 -28.28 11.69 14.34
C ARG A 237 -29.44 10.74 14.55
N TYR A 238 -29.19 9.46 14.35
CA TYR A 238 -30.17 8.38 14.49
C TYR A 238 -29.64 7.33 15.45
N SER A 239 -30.45 6.95 16.44
CA SER A 239 -30.05 6.00 17.49
C SER A 239 -29.79 4.57 16.99
N GLU A 240 -30.28 4.22 15.79
CA GLU A 240 -30.05 2.94 15.13
C GLU A 240 -29.85 3.16 13.62
N PHE A 241 -28.98 2.36 13.01
CA PHE A 241 -28.71 2.31 11.59
C PHE A 241 -28.33 0.89 11.18
N MET A 242 -29.06 0.30 10.23
CA MET A 242 -28.76 -1.02 9.69
C MET A 242 -29.21 -1.12 8.24
N ILE A 243 -28.36 -1.75 7.42
CA ILE A 243 -28.70 -2.06 6.02
C ILE A 243 -28.76 -3.58 5.80
N GLY A 244 -29.59 -4.00 4.86
CA GLY A 244 -29.74 -5.39 4.45
C GLY A 244 -28.52 -5.94 3.71
N SER A 245 -28.55 -7.24 3.42
CA SER A 245 -27.53 -7.88 2.58
C SER A 245 -27.68 -7.50 1.11
N GLU A 246 -26.74 -7.91 0.26
CA GLU A 246 -26.87 -7.73 -1.20
C GLU A 246 -28.12 -8.42 -1.77
N MET A 247 -28.53 -9.56 -1.19
CA MET A 247 -29.76 -10.28 -1.55
C MET A 247 -31.03 -9.52 -1.17
N GLU A 248 -30.93 -8.58 -0.23
CA GLU A 248 -31.99 -7.66 0.17
C GLU A 248 -31.76 -6.26 -0.44
N GLU A 249 -30.93 -6.17 -1.47
CA GLU A 249 -30.58 -4.93 -2.17
C GLU A 249 -30.09 -3.81 -1.24
N TYR A 250 -29.37 -4.18 -0.17
CA TYR A 250 -28.86 -3.28 0.85
C TYR A 250 -29.93 -2.34 1.44
N ALA A 251 -31.19 -2.80 1.54
CA ALA A 251 -32.29 -1.97 2.02
C ALA A 251 -32.00 -1.31 3.39
N LEU A 252 -32.46 -0.07 3.60
CA LEU A 252 -32.30 0.63 4.89
C LEU A 252 -33.25 0.05 5.93
N LYS A 253 -32.84 -1.05 6.58
CA LYS A 253 -33.67 -1.87 7.48
C LYS A 253 -33.98 -1.20 8.81
N LYS A 254 -32.99 -0.55 9.42
CA LYS A 254 -33.19 0.18 10.68
C LYS A 254 -32.74 1.62 10.55
N LEU A 255 -33.61 2.48 11.05
CA LEU A 255 -33.35 3.88 11.29
C LEU A 255 -34.08 4.25 12.58
N GLY A 256 -33.30 4.60 13.61
CA GLY A 256 -33.76 4.83 14.98
C GLY A 256 -34.35 6.23 15.19
N THR A 257 -34.43 6.66 16.45
CA THR A 257 -34.96 7.97 16.82
C THR A 257 -34.03 9.08 16.32
N TYR A 258 -34.62 10.04 15.62
CA TYR A 258 -33.93 11.23 15.13
C TYR A 258 -33.64 12.23 16.25
N THR A 259 -32.44 12.80 16.22
CA THR A 259 -32.06 14.03 16.95
C THR A 259 -31.17 14.87 16.04
N GLY A 260 -31.13 16.18 16.22
CA GLY A 260 -30.25 17.05 15.46
C GLY A 260 -30.89 18.35 15.04
N THR A 261 -30.17 19.10 14.21
CA THR A 261 -30.53 20.46 13.80
C THR A 261 -30.82 20.56 12.29
N ALA A 262 -30.55 19.51 11.52
CA ALA A 262 -30.72 19.47 10.06
C ALA A 262 -32.16 19.18 9.59
N GLY A 263 -33.07 18.85 10.50
CA GLY A 263 -34.32 18.15 10.18
C GLY A 263 -34.11 16.70 9.71
N ASP A 264 -35.20 15.93 9.61
CA ASP A 264 -35.16 14.48 9.41
C ASP A 264 -35.49 14.07 7.97
N SER A 265 -34.55 14.33 7.07
CA SER A 265 -34.72 14.01 5.64
C SER A 265 -34.34 12.58 5.27
N LEU A 266 -33.98 11.72 6.25
CA LEU A 266 -33.71 10.30 6.01
C LEU A 266 -34.90 9.39 6.37
N LYS A 267 -35.86 9.88 7.17
CA LYS A 267 -37.03 9.11 7.61
C LYS A 267 -37.81 8.45 6.48
N ILE A 268 -38.02 9.16 5.38
CA ILE A 268 -38.79 8.67 4.22
C ILE A 268 -38.07 7.54 3.46
N HIS A 269 -36.75 7.46 3.61
CA HIS A 269 -35.92 6.45 2.95
C HIS A 269 -35.88 5.13 3.74
N LYS A 270 -36.47 5.08 4.95
CA LYS A 270 -36.53 3.85 5.75
C LYS A 270 -37.28 2.76 4.98
N SER A 271 -36.74 1.55 5.00
CA SER A 271 -37.22 0.37 4.26
C SER A 271 -37.08 0.43 2.74
N MET A 272 -36.53 1.52 2.17
CA MET A 272 -36.24 1.58 0.74
C MET A 272 -34.98 0.77 0.42
N LYS A 273 -34.92 0.23 -0.80
CA LYS A 273 -33.75 -0.48 -1.34
C LYS A 273 -32.75 0.50 -1.91
N PHE A 274 -31.47 0.13 -1.90
CA PHE A 274 -30.44 0.96 -2.53
C PHE A 274 -30.54 0.85 -4.05
N THR A 275 -30.37 1.96 -4.77
CA THR A 275 -30.46 1.99 -6.23
C THR A 275 -29.27 2.73 -6.83
N THR A 276 -28.73 2.21 -7.93
CA THR A 276 -27.68 2.84 -8.76
C THR A 276 -28.16 3.02 -10.20
N LYS A 277 -27.42 3.81 -10.99
CA LYS A 277 -27.75 4.08 -12.41
C LYS A 277 -27.92 2.82 -13.27
N ASP A 278 -27.24 1.75 -12.89
CA ASP A 278 -27.17 0.46 -13.59
C ASP A 278 -27.99 -0.65 -12.90
N ARG A 279 -28.57 -0.39 -11.71
CA ARG A 279 -29.45 -1.33 -11.00
C ARG A 279 -30.55 -0.58 -10.27
N ASP A 280 -31.73 -0.60 -10.89
CA ASP A 280 -32.95 0.02 -10.38
C ASP A 280 -33.66 -0.92 -9.40
N ASN A 281 -33.65 -0.56 -8.11
CA ASN A 281 -34.38 -1.28 -7.07
C ASN A 281 -35.38 -0.35 -6.34
N ASP A 282 -35.60 0.85 -6.85
CA ASP A 282 -36.42 1.85 -6.16
C ASP A 282 -37.91 1.68 -6.49
N VAL A 283 -38.75 2.45 -5.79
CA VAL A 283 -40.21 2.39 -5.95
C VAL A 283 -40.73 3.47 -6.90
N TRP A 284 -39.83 4.25 -7.52
CA TRP A 284 -40.21 5.44 -8.26
C TRP A 284 -40.86 5.10 -9.61
N SER A 285 -42.17 5.36 -9.70
CA SER A 285 -42.97 5.02 -10.88
C SER A 285 -42.53 5.68 -12.20
N ARG A 286 -41.70 6.72 -12.15
CA ARG A 286 -41.27 7.49 -13.34
C ARG A 286 -39.94 7.04 -13.95
N GLY A 287 -39.32 5.99 -13.39
CA GLY A 287 -38.08 5.39 -13.89
C GLY A 287 -37.04 5.25 -12.78
N ASN A 288 -35.77 5.11 -13.17
CA ASN A 288 -34.68 4.91 -12.20
C ASN A 288 -34.31 6.23 -11.50
N CYS A 289 -34.57 6.31 -10.19
CA CYS A 289 -34.25 7.46 -9.36
C CYS A 289 -32.77 7.84 -9.44
N ALA A 290 -31.87 6.86 -9.32
CA ALA A 290 -30.44 7.12 -9.27
C ALA A 290 -29.91 7.71 -10.59
N SER A 291 -30.49 7.28 -11.72
CA SER A 291 -30.21 7.87 -13.02
C SER A 291 -30.71 9.32 -13.11
N HIS A 292 -31.88 9.60 -12.53
CA HIS A 292 -32.45 10.94 -12.50
C HIS A 292 -31.65 11.87 -11.59
N LEU A 293 -31.38 11.46 -10.35
CA LEU A 293 -30.67 12.22 -9.32
C LEU A 293 -29.15 12.28 -9.50
N LYS A 294 -28.61 11.54 -10.49
CA LYS A 294 -27.17 11.42 -10.78
C LYS A 294 -26.34 11.03 -9.54
N GLY A 295 -26.93 10.21 -8.67
CA GLY A 295 -26.36 9.73 -7.42
C GLY A 295 -27.07 8.46 -7.00
N ALA A 296 -26.41 7.61 -6.20
CA ALA A 296 -27.01 6.38 -5.71
C ALA A 296 -27.50 6.54 -4.27
N TRP A 297 -28.71 6.07 -3.99
CA TRP A 297 -29.34 6.27 -2.70
C TRP A 297 -30.43 5.23 -2.41
N TRP A 298 -30.95 5.23 -1.18
CA TRP A 298 -32.17 4.51 -0.81
C TRP A 298 -33.41 5.27 -1.29
N CYS A 299 -33.62 5.30 -2.60
CA CYS A 299 -34.60 6.21 -3.19
C CYS A 299 -36.05 5.89 -2.80
N SER A 300 -36.80 6.92 -2.40
CA SER A 300 -38.25 6.91 -2.23
C SER A 300 -38.93 7.77 -3.29
N ASP A 301 -40.25 7.64 -3.47
CA ASP A 301 -41.02 8.43 -4.44
C ASP A 301 -40.82 9.95 -4.33
N ASP A 302 -40.69 10.47 -3.10
CA ASP A 302 -40.57 11.92 -2.83
C ASP A 302 -39.15 12.37 -2.41
N ASN A 303 -38.12 11.54 -2.59
CA ASN A 303 -36.72 11.74 -2.13
C ASN A 303 -36.37 13.05 -1.39
N HIS A 304 -36.21 12.98 -0.07
CA HIS A 304 -35.83 14.14 0.75
C HIS A 304 -34.31 14.31 0.95
N SER A 305 -33.50 13.34 0.52
CA SER A 305 -32.04 13.46 0.58
C SER A 305 -31.36 12.78 -0.60
N ASN A 306 -30.19 13.29 -0.99
CA ASN A 306 -29.29 12.68 -1.97
C ASN A 306 -27.84 13.08 -1.66
N LEU A 307 -27.24 12.51 -0.62
CA LEU A 307 -25.89 12.89 -0.21
C LEU A 307 -24.79 12.42 -1.20
N ASN A 308 -25.15 11.53 -2.11
CA ASN A 308 -24.28 11.00 -3.16
C ASN A 308 -24.53 11.68 -4.52
N GLY A 309 -25.24 12.81 -4.53
CA GLY A 309 -25.46 13.62 -5.72
C GLY A 309 -24.21 14.36 -6.21
N VAL A 310 -24.42 15.18 -7.23
CA VAL A 310 -23.40 16.02 -7.87
C VAL A 310 -22.97 17.13 -6.91
N TYR A 311 -21.66 17.29 -6.75
CA TYR A 311 -21.11 18.40 -5.95
C TYR A 311 -21.17 19.69 -6.77
N LYS A 312 -22.14 20.57 -6.51
CA LYS A 312 -22.26 21.86 -7.22
C LYS A 312 -23.08 22.89 -6.46
N LYS A 313 -22.55 24.11 -6.36
CA LYS A 313 -23.26 25.27 -5.77
C LYS A 313 -24.41 25.70 -6.68
N GLY A 314 -25.60 25.89 -6.10
CA GLY A 314 -26.76 26.45 -6.79
C GLY A 314 -27.44 25.53 -7.80
N GLU A 315 -27.00 24.29 -7.96
CA GLU A 315 -27.72 23.28 -8.74
C GLU A 315 -28.89 22.73 -7.92
N ARG A 316 -30.03 22.52 -8.59
CA ARG A 316 -31.26 21.96 -8.02
C ARG A 316 -31.44 20.54 -8.56
N LEU A 317 -32.16 19.71 -7.80
CA LEU A 317 -32.57 18.33 -8.13
C LEU A 317 -31.47 17.27 -8.05
N PHE A 318 -30.27 17.49 -8.61
CA PHE A 318 -29.24 16.44 -8.71
C PHE A 318 -28.06 16.64 -7.75
N ALA A 319 -28.07 17.73 -6.97
CA ALA A 319 -26.97 18.10 -6.11
C ALA A 319 -26.90 17.23 -4.84
N ILE A 320 -25.84 17.39 -4.06
CA ILE A 320 -25.81 16.91 -2.67
C ILE A 320 -26.85 17.71 -1.88
N PHE A 321 -27.96 17.12 -1.47
CA PHE A 321 -29.01 17.86 -0.77
C PHE A 321 -29.61 17.14 0.44
N TRP A 322 -30.16 17.94 1.35
CA TRP A 322 -30.94 17.54 2.51
C TRP A 322 -32.11 18.50 2.66
N TRP A 323 -33.32 18.03 2.37
CA TRP A 323 -34.50 18.86 2.16
C TRP A 323 -34.82 19.77 3.35
N ASP A 324 -34.80 19.23 4.57
CA ASP A 324 -35.17 20.00 5.76
C ASP A 324 -34.10 21.01 6.18
N PHE A 325 -32.88 20.91 5.65
CA PHE A 325 -31.80 21.85 5.92
C PHE A 325 -31.86 23.04 4.95
N LYS A 326 -31.89 22.75 3.65
CA LYS A 326 -32.16 23.76 2.61
C LYS A 326 -33.20 23.21 1.65
N LEU A 327 -34.39 23.81 1.70
CA LEU A 327 -35.50 23.57 0.79
C LEU A 327 -35.06 23.75 -0.68
N ASP A 328 -35.82 23.15 -1.61
CA ASP A 328 -35.59 23.20 -3.06
C ASP A 328 -34.33 22.48 -3.57
N HIS A 329 -33.89 21.42 -2.88
CA HIS A 329 -32.77 20.56 -3.31
C HIS A 329 -31.47 21.34 -3.57
N ILE A 330 -31.22 22.39 -2.79
CA ILE A 330 -30.04 23.25 -2.96
C ILE A 330 -28.79 22.46 -2.55
N GLY A 331 -27.79 22.47 -3.42
CA GLY A 331 -26.51 21.81 -3.19
C GLY A 331 -25.79 22.24 -1.91
N LEU A 332 -25.26 21.24 -1.18
CA LEU A 332 -24.43 21.37 0.00
C LEU A 332 -22.93 21.30 -0.39
N ALA A 333 -22.11 21.99 0.41
CA ALA A 333 -20.65 22.05 0.23
C ALA A 333 -19.92 20.94 0.98
N TYR A 334 -20.62 20.21 1.86
CA TYR A 334 -20.03 19.20 2.72
C TYR A 334 -21.09 18.17 3.14
N SER A 335 -20.69 16.91 3.13
CA SER A 335 -21.45 15.80 3.72
C SER A 335 -20.46 14.81 4.32
N ARG A 336 -20.69 14.41 5.58
CA ARG A 336 -19.95 13.31 6.21
C ARG A 336 -20.94 12.40 6.92
N MET A 337 -20.98 11.12 6.55
CA MET A 337 -21.77 10.10 7.23
C MET A 337 -20.86 9.20 8.05
N MET A 338 -21.25 8.92 9.28
CA MET A 338 -20.47 8.14 10.23
C MET A 338 -21.34 7.19 11.04
N ILE A 339 -20.82 6.00 11.33
CA ILE A 339 -21.49 5.02 12.19
C ILE A 339 -20.66 4.70 13.43
N ARG A 340 -21.31 4.42 14.55
CA ARG A 340 -20.64 4.03 15.80
C ARG A 340 -21.37 2.87 16.46
N ASN A 341 -20.62 1.89 16.94
CA ASN A 341 -21.19 0.77 17.68
C ASN A 341 -21.66 1.21 19.08
N VAL A 342 -22.91 0.89 19.43
CA VAL A 342 -23.54 1.31 20.69
C VAL A 342 -23.68 0.20 21.73
N PHE A 343 -22.99 -0.95 21.60
CA PHE A 343 -22.93 -1.94 22.68
C PHE A 343 -22.42 -1.27 23.97
N GLY A 344 -23.24 -1.35 25.04
CA GLY A 344 -22.86 -0.98 26.41
C GLY A 344 -23.31 0.39 26.95
N PHE A 345 -24.46 0.98 26.56
CA PHE A 345 -25.05 2.07 27.37
C PHE A 345 -26.58 2.01 27.45
N GLU A 346 -27.06 2.20 28.69
CA GLU A 346 -28.44 2.18 29.16
C GLU A 346 -29.31 3.30 28.55
N GLN A 347 -30.60 3.00 28.44
CA GLN A 347 -31.63 3.92 27.97
C GLN A 347 -32.12 4.89 29.05
N ASN A 348 -32.72 5.98 28.56
CA ASN A 348 -33.75 6.85 29.17
C ASN A 348 -33.27 8.08 29.92
N VAL A 349 -33.80 9.26 29.53
CA VAL A 349 -34.81 10.03 30.31
C VAL A 349 -35.53 11.01 29.37
N THR A 350 -36.87 11.03 29.42
CA THR A 350 -37.76 12.05 28.82
C THR A 350 -38.08 13.14 29.84
N ALA A 351 -38.11 14.41 29.39
CA ALA A 351 -38.34 15.58 30.24
C ALA A 351 -39.83 15.94 30.40
N SER A 352 -40.23 16.38 31.59
CA SER A 352 -41.50 17.09 31.84
C SER A 352 -41.31 18.28 32.78
N SER A 353 -42.14 19.32 32.60
CA SER A 353 -41.96 20.73 33.01
C SER A 353 -42.74 21.16 34.26
N PHE A 354 -42.20 22.06 35.09
CA PHE A 354 -42.91 22.86 36.11
C PHE A 354 -42.31 24.27 36.26
N SER A 355 -43.12 25.32 36.48
CA SER A 355 -42.74 26.76 36.43
C SER A 355 -43.10 27.59 37.70
N GLY A 356 -42.36 28.69 37.98
CA GLY A 356 -42.62 29.70 39.04
C GLY A 356 -41.49 30.77 39.22
N PHE A 357 -41.76 31.93 39.85
CA PHE A 357 -40.83 33.10 39.93
C PHE A 357 -39.41 32.82 40.49
N ALA A 358 -39.27 31.89 41.43
CA ALA A 358 -37.95 31.47 41.95
C ALA A 358 -37.19 30.53 41.00
N TYR A 359 -37.91 29.86 40.09
CA TYR A 359 -37.37 29.05 39.00
C TYR A 359 -36.86 29.96 37.88
N GLU A 360 -37.60 31.01 37.51
CA GLU A 360 -37.16 32.01 36.50
C GLU A 360 -35.85 32.71 36.89
N MET A 361 -35.61 32.97 38.18
CA MET A 361 -34.35 33.58 38.65
C MET A 361 -33.16 32.60 38.60
N ILE A 362 -33.41 31.32 38.84
CA ILE A 362 -32.41 30.25 38.70
C ILE A 362 -32.17 29.90 37.24
N GLU A 363 -33.21 29.83 36.40
CA GLU A 363 -33.12 29.66 34.95
C GLU A 363 -32.30 30.80 34.35
N ASN A 364 -32.57 32.06 34.67
CA ASN A 364 -31.77 33.19 34.18
C ASN A 364 -30.30 33.10 34.62
N LYS A 365 -30.00 32.65 35.85
CA LYS A 365 -28.60 32.43 36.29
C LYS A 365 -27.97 31.21 35.60
N LEU A 366 -28.74 30.16 35.33
CA LEU A 366 -28.29 28.96 34.63
C LEU A 366 -28.05 29.24 33.14
N GLU A 367 -28.92 30.04 32.53
CA GLU A 367 -28.84 30.51 31.15
C GLU A 367 -27.66 31.49 30.98
N TYR A 368 -27.40 32.35 31.97
CA TYR A 368 -26.17 33.16 32.02
C TYR A 368 -24.90 32.30 32.11
N LEU A 369 -24.90 31.25 32.93
CA LEU A 369 -23.77 30.33 33.04
C LEU A 369 -23.58 29.48 31.77
N GLN A 370 -24.67 29.03 31.14
CA GLN A 370 -24.65 28.35 29.84
C GLN A 370 -24.12 29.28 28.75
N HIS A 371 -24.57 30.54 28.70
CA HIS A 371 -24.07 31.54 27.77
C HIS A 371 -22.58 31.80 27.98
N LYS A 372 -22.10 31.89 29.24
CA LYS A 372 -20.67 32.04 29.53
C LYS A 372 -19.84 30.82 29.16
N LEU A 373 -20.37 29.61 29.35
CA LEU A 373 -19.73 28.38 28.90
C LEU A 373 -19.66 28.30 27.36
N ILE A 374 -20.69 28.77 26.65
CA ILE A 374 -20.71 28.86 25.19
C ILE A 374 -19.70 29.91 24.71
N GLU A 375 -19.64 31.10 25.34
CA GLU A 375 -18.63 32.11 25.02
C GLU A 375 -17.20 31.57 25.23
N MET A 376 -16.97 30.81 26.30
CA MET A 376 -15.68 30.16 26.53
C MET A 376 -15.38 29.05 25.52
N ASP A 377 -16.37 28.25 25.11
CA ASP A 377 -16.21 27.24 24.07
C ASP A 377 -15.91 27.89 22.70
N ILE A 378 -16.56 29.01 22.38
CA ILE A 378 -16.27 29.82 21.18
C ILE A 378 -14.83 30.36 21.25
N ALA A 379 -14.39 30.88 22.40
CA ALA A 379 -13.03 31.37 22.56
C ALA A 379 -11.98 30.24 22.45
N ILE A 380 -12.29 29.04 22.95
CA ILE A 380 -11.45 27.84 22.78
C ILE A 380 -11.40 27.43 21.31
N ARG A 381 -12.54 27.42 20.59
CA ARG A 381 -12.59 27.15 19.15
C ARG A 381 -11.84 28.17 18.31
N GLU A 382 -11.82 29.44 18.72
CA GLU A 382 -11.03 30.48 18.04
C GLU A 382 -9.52 30.24 18.22
N VAL A 383 -9.11 29.73 19.39
CA VAL A 383 -7.74 29.28 19.65
C VAL A 383 -7.41 28.02 18.85
N ASP A 384 -8.30 27.03 18.78
CA ASP A 384 -8.14 25.82 17.96
C ASP A 384 -8.09 26.14 16.46
N MET A 385 -8.90 27.09 15.98
CA MET A 385 -8.83 27.59 14.61
C MET A 385 -7.48 28.25 14.33
N LYS A 386 -7.01 29.14 15.21
CA LYS A 386 -5.69 29.76 15.06
C LYS A 386 -4.58 28.71 15.12
N LEU A 387 -4.68 27.71 16.00
CA LEU A 387 -3.72 26.61 16.08
C LEU A 387 -3.72 25.77 14.80
N SER A 388 -4.90 25.44 14.28
CA SER A 388 -5.09 24.71 13.02
C SER A 388 -4.55 25.50 11.83
N ASP A 389 -4.82 26.81 11.74
CA ASP A 389 -4.28 27.69 10.71
C ASP A 389 -2.75 27.77 10.79
N THR A 390 -2.20 27.84 12.00
CA THR A 390 -0.74 27.86 12.22
C THR A 390 -0.11 26.52 11.85
N MET A 391 -0.76 25.40 12.18
CA MET A 391 -0.34 24.05 11.79
C MET A 391 -0.43 23.82 10.28
N HIS A 392 -1.49 24.29 9.63
CA HIS A 392 -1.61 24.26 8.17
C HIS A 392 -0.54 25.13 7.52
N ASN A 393 -0.24 26.30 8.08
CA ASN A 393 0.81 27.17 7.58
C ASN A 393 2.21 26.54 7.75
N MET A 394 2.49 25.88 8.88
CA MET A 394 3.72 25.12 9.07
C MET A 394 3.80 23.91 8.13
N SER A 395 2.72 23.15 7.96
CA SER A 395 2.64 22.03 7.02
C SER A 395 2.89 22.53 5.60
N ARG A 396 2.28 23.66 5.20
CA ARG A 396 2.49 24.30 3.91
C ARG A 396 3.94 24.74 3.73
N ILE A 397 4.56 25.36 4.73
CA ILE A 397 5.99 25.76 4.68
C ILE A 397 6.90 24.52 4.58
N LEU A 398 6.59 23.44 5.31
CA LEU A 398 7.32 22.17 5.22
C LEU A 398 7.15 21.51 3.85
N SER A 399 5.93 21.47 3.32
CA SER A 399 5.62 20.93 2.00
C SER A 399 6.25 21.76 0.89
N GLU A 400 6.20 23.09 0.95
CA GLU A 400 6.85 23.98 -0.02
C GLU A 400 8.37 23.90 0.06
N GLY A 401 8.94 23.82 1.27
CA GLY A 401 10.38 23.63 1.49
C GLY A 401 10.86 22.28 0.94
N LEU A 402 10.14 21.21 1.24
CA LEU A 402 10.42 19.87 0.73
C LEU A 402 10.24 19.80 -0.79
N LEU A 403 9.18 20.39 -1.33
CA LEU A 403 8.93 20.45 -2.77
C LEU A 403 10.02 21.27 -3.48
N THR A 404 10.49 22.36 -2.88
CA THR A 404 11.59 23.16 -3.44
C THR A 404 12.90 22.37 -3.43
N ALA A 405 13.19 21.62 -2.35
CA ALA A 405 14.36 20.75 -2.28
C ALA A 405 14.29 19.59 -3.30
N ILE A 406 13.13 18.94 -3.43
CA ILE A 406 12.87 17.90 -4.44
C ILE A 406 13.02 18.48 -5.84
N ASN A 407 12.48 19.66 -6.11
CA ASN A 407 12.60 20.33 -7.41
C ASN A 407 14.05 20.70 -7.71
N GLN A 408 14.83 21.16 -6.73
CA GLN A 408 16.24 21.48 -6.91
C GLN A 408 17.09 20.23 -7.15
N GLN A 409 16.80 19.13 -6.46
CA GLN A 409 17.44 17.84 -6.68
C GLN A 409 17.05 17.25 -8.05
N SER A 410 15.77 17.33 -8.41
CA SER A 410 15.25 16.95 -9.73
C SER A 410 15.92 17.76 -10.84
N GLN A 411 16.06 19.07 -10.68
CA GLN A 411 16.75 19.93 -11.65
C GLN A 411 18.24 19.57 -11.76
N THR A 412 18.90 19.22 -10.65
CA THR A 412 20.29 18.74 -10.66
C THR A 412 20.42 17.42 -11.42
N VAL A 413 19.49 16.48 -11.19
CA VAL A 413 19.41 15.22 -11.93
C VAL A 413 19.17 15.47 -13.43
N VAL A 414 18.24 16.37 -13.78
CA VAL A 414 17.95 16.78 -15.17
C VAL A 414 19.17 17.43 -15.82
N ASN A 415 19.88 18.31 -15.12
CA ASN A 415 21.10 18.95 -15.63
C ASN A 415 22.22 17.91 -15.87
N ASN A 416 22.39 16.97 -14.94
CA ASN A 416 23.35 15.86 -15.08
C ASN A 416 22.98 14.93 -16.24
N LEU A 417 21.70 14.57 -16.38
CA LEU A 417 21.18 13.79 -17.52
C LEU A 417 21.41 14.52 -18.84
N THR A 418 21.21 15.83 -18.86
CA THR A 418 21.44 16.67 -20.05
C THR A 418 22.93 16.76 -20.40
N ALA A 419 23.81 16.88 -19.40
CA ALA A 419 25.26 16.83 -19.58
C ALA A 419 25.72 15.45 -20.09
N MET A 420 25.17 14.36 -19.55
CA MET A 420 25.41 13.00 -20.03
C MET A 420 24.91 12.81 -21.47
N GLN A 421 23.72 13.32 -21.80
CA GLN A 421 23.19 13.27 -23.15
C GLN A 421 24.08 14.05 -24.12
N HIS A 422 24.56 15.23 -23.74
CA HIS A 422 25.53 15.97 -24.53
C HIS A 422 26.86 15.21 -24.71
N HIS A 423 27.34 14.52 -23.67
CA HIS A 423 28.53 13.68 -23.77
C HIS A 423 28.28 12.51 -24.73
N LEU A 424 27.12 11.85 -24.64
CA LEU A 424 26.73 10.76 -25.52
C LEU A 424 26.68 11.23 -26.97
N ASN A 425 26.02 12.35 -27.25
CA ASN A 425 25.93 12.96 -28.58
C ASN A 425 27.31 13.36 -29.12
N ARG A 426 28.22 13.91 -28.29
CA ARG A 426 29.61 14.19 -28.72
C ARG A 426 30.38 12.92 -29.04
N THR A 427 30.16 11.87 -28.25
CA THR A 427 30.81 10.56 -28.45
C THR A 427 30.32 9.94 -29.75
N GLU A 428 29.02 10.02 -30.03
CA GLU A 428 28.40 9.59 -31.29
C GLU A 428 28.90 10.42 -32.48
N GLN A 429 28.94 11.75 -32.38
CA GLN A 429 29.53 12.60 -33.42
C GLN A 429 31.00 12.28 -33.67
N THR A 430 31.77 12.00 -32.61
CA THR A 430 33.18 11.58 -32.74
C THR A 430 33.29 10.21 -33.40
N ALA A 431 32.41 9.27 -33.06
CA ALA A 431 32.34 7.97 -33.70
C ALA A 431 31.96 8.08 -35.19
N ASN A 432 31.00 8.93 -35.52
CA ASN A 432 30.57 9.20 -36.89
C ASN A 432 31.65 9.91 -37.71
N ALA A 433 32.34 10.90 -37.13
CA ALA A 433 33.48 11.56 -37.77
C ALA A 433 34.67 10.61 -37.96
N LYS A 434 34.95 9.74 -36.99
CA LYS A 434 35.95 8.66 -37.14
C LYS A 434 35.52 7.64 -38.17
N HIS A 435 34.24 7.29 -38.25
CA HIS A 435 33.69 6.40 -39.26
C HIS A 435 33.81 7.01 -40.66
N GLU A 436 33.51 8.30 -40.81
CA GLU A 436 33.66 9.03 -42.06
C GLU A 436 35.13 9.21 -42.47
N GLN A 437 36.02 9.47 -41.51
CA GLN A 437 37.46 9.48 -41.73
C GLN A 437 37.95 8.11 -42.17
N MET A 438 37.50 7.05 -41.49
CA MET A 438 37.80 5.67 -41.86
C MET A 438 37.25 5.34 -43.25
N TRP A 439 36.08 5.84 -43.63
CA TRP A 439 35.56 5.74 -45.00
C TRP A 439 36.41 6.49 -46.03
N LYS A 440 36.92 7.68 -45.71
CA LYS A 440 37.85 8.43 -46.56
C LYS A 440 39.19 7.70 -46.68
N ASP A 441 39.71 7.15 -45.59
CA ASP A 441 40.93 6.34 -45.56
C ASP A 441 40.75 5.06 -46.39
N ILE A 442 39.58 4.40 -46.28
CA ILE A 442 39.19 3.25 -47.12
C ILE A 442 39.11 3.63 -48.61
N GLN A 443 38.62 4.83 -48.94
CA GLN A 443 38.56 5.34 -50.31
C GLN A 443 39.93 5.76 -50.86
N MET A 444 40.90 6.04 -49.98
CA MET A 444 42.29 6.38 -50.30
C MET A 444 43.21 5.15 -50.39
N LEU A 445 42.73 3.95 -50.06
CA LEU A 445 43.43 2.69 -50.31
C LEU A 445 43.58 2.45 -51.84
N PRO A 446 44.65 1.78 -52.31
CA PRO A 446 45.10 1.85 -53.71
C PRO A 446 44.03 1.47 -54.74
N SER A 447 44.03 2.20 -55.85
CA SER A 447 43.06 2.17 -56.95
C SER A 447 42.69 0.75 -57.41
N LYS A 448 41.37 0.47 -57.45
CA LYS A 448 40.53 -0.46 -58.25
C LYS A 448 41.09 -1.71 -58.95
N LYS A 449 42.39 -1.86 -59.22
CA LYS A 449 42.99 -3.07 -59.80
C LYS A 449 43.13 -4.21 -58.79
N ASP A 450 43.32 -3.92 -57.51
CA ASP A 450 43.47 -4.97 -56.48
C ASP A 450 42.14 -5.45 -55.88
N LEU A 451 41.07 -4.66 -56.05
CA LEU A 451 39.70 -5.00 -55.61
C LEU A 451 39.01 -6.04 -56.49
N ALA A 452 39.58 -6.38 -57.65
CA ALA A 452 39.08 -7.46 -58.51
C ALA A 452 39.26 -8.85 -57.87
N TRP A 453 40.10 -8.99 -56.84
CA TRP A 453 40.32 -10.25 -56.15
C TRP A 453 39.28 -10.56 -55.05
N PHE A 454 38.58 -9.54 -54.54
CA PHE A 454 37.74 -9.67 -53.33
C PHE A 454 36.24 -9.79 -53.59
N LYS A 455 35.79 -9.64 -54.84
CA LYS A 455 34.39 -9.91 -55.24
C LYS A 455 34.27 -11.26 -55.94
N ILE A 456 34.26 -12.34 -55.17
CA ILE A 456 33.61 -13.59 -55.60
C ILE A 456 32.75 -14.12 -54.43
N ASP A 457 31.44 -14.01 -54.65
CA ASP A 457 30.32 -14.86 -54.24
C ASP A 457 30.16 -15.40 -52.79
N SER A 458 29.01 -15.07 -52.20
CA SER A 458 28.16 -15.89 -51.32
C SER A 458 28.84 -16.83 -50.29
N GLY A 459 28.96 -16.37 -49.03
CA GLY A 459 29.03 -17.27 -47.86
C GLY A 459 30.41 -17.59 -47.25
N LEU A 460 31.51 -17.03 -47.76
CA LEU A 460 32.87 -17.44 -47.36
C LEU A 460 33.52 -16.66 -46.19
N TYR A 461 33.00 -15.51 -45.73
CA TYR A 461 33.74 -14.64 -44.78
C TYR A 461 33.56 -14.90 -43.27
N LEU A 462 32.46 -15.50 -42.81
CA LEU A 462 32.33 -15.85 -41.37
C LEU A 462 33.25 -17.01 -40.95
N ARG A 463 33.64 -17.88 -41.91
CA ARG A 463 34.56 -19.00 -41.67
C ARG A 463 35.98 -18.56 -41.34
N ASN A 464 36.37 -17.32 -41.63
CA ASN A 464 37.75 -16.83 -41.42
C ASN A 464 38.01 -16.29 -40.01
N PHE A 465 36.98 -16.05 -39.20
CA PHE A 465 37.10 -15.55 -37.82
C PHE A 465 36.43 -16.45 -36.78
N SER A 466 35.71 -17.49 -37.22
CA SER A 466 35.14 -18.48 -36.32
C SER A 466 36.23 -19.43 -35.82
N LEU A 467 36.19 -19.73 -34.53
CA LEU A 467 37.03 -20.74 -33.90
C LEU A 467 36.25 -22.04 -33.84
N ARG A 468 36.93 -23.18 -33.97
CA ARG A 468 36.22 -24.48 -33.88
C ARG A 468 35.82 -24.82 -32.45
N SER A 469 36.62 -24.37 -31.49
CA SER A 469 36.37 -24.50 -30.06
C SER A 469 37.11 -23.41 -29.29
N CYS A 470 36.78 -23.26 -28.01
CA CYS A 470 37.51 -22.33 -27.12
C CYS A 470 38.99 -22.70 -26.94
N LYS A 471 39.44 -23.88 -27.40
CA LYS A 471 40.85 -24.30 -27.39
C LYS A 471 41.71 -23.49 -28.35
N GLU A 472 41.12 -22.97 -29.42
CA GLU A 472 41.81 -22.20 -30.47
C GLU A 472 41.96 -20.71 -30.14
N VAL A 473 41.44 -20.24 -28.99
CA VAL A 473 41.62 -18.86 -28.54
C VAL A 473 43.09 -18.61 -28.20
N SER A 474 43.78 -17.87 -29.07
CA SER A 474 45.20 -17.55 -28.94
C SER A 474 45.51 -16.56 -27.83
N SER A 475 44.61 -15.61 -27.56
CA SER A 475 44.78 -14.56 -26.55
C SER A 475 44.79 -15.08 -25.11
N LYS A 476 44.28 -16.30 -24.88
CA LYS A 476 44.01 -16.87 -23.54
C LYS A 476 43.19 -15.94 -22.63
N GLN A 477 42.38 -15.06 -23.23
CA GLN A 477 41.48 -14.18 -22.50
C GLN A 477 40.06 -14.74 -22.51
N SER A 478 39.42 -14.78 -21.34
CA SER A 478 38.01 -15.13 -21.23
C SER A 478 37.15 -14.06 -21.91
N GLY A 479 36.09 -14.46 -22.60
CA GLY A 479 35.23 -13.54 -23.31
C GLY A 479 34.35 -14.18 -24.37
N LYS A 480 33.75 -13.33 -25.20
CA LYS A 480 32.79 -13.73 -26.24
C LYS A 480 33.53 -14.01 -27.54
N TYR A 481 33.31 -15.18 -28.12
CA TYR A 481 33.92 -15.63 -29.36
C TYR A 481 32.88 -16.26 -30.28
N ILE A 482 33.12 -16.20 -31.59
CA ILE A 482 32.30 -16.89 -32.58
C ILE A 482 32.83 -18.31 -32.74
N ILE A 483 31.99 -19.30 -32.44
CA ILE A 483 32.31 -20.72 -32.50
C ILE A 483 31.60 -21.36 -33.69
N GLN A 484 32.33 -22.18 -34.44
CA GLN A 484 31.83 -22.96 -35.55
C GLN A 484 32.40 -24.39 -35.47
N PRO A 485 31.66 -25.35 -34.89
CA PRO A 485 32.17 -26.69 -34.57
C PRO A 485 32.75 -27.41 -35.80
N THR A 486 32.01 -27.38 -36.92
CA THR A 486 32.44 -27.87 -38.22
C THR A 486 32.21 -26.83 -39.31
N VAL A 487 32.88 -26.99 -40.45
CA VAL A 487 32.73 -26.08 -41.60
C VAL A 487 31.29 -26.01 -42.11
N TYR A 488 30.48 -27.05 -41.90
CA TYR A 488 29.09 -27.10 -42.37
C TYR A 488 28.10 -26.46 -41.39
N ASP A 489 28.52 -26.22 -40.14
CA ASP A 489 27.66 -25.61 -39.14
C ASP A 489 27.55 -24.11 -39.32
N ALA A 490 26.40 -23.55 -38.94
CA ALA A 490 26.28 -22.11 -38.76
C ALA A 490 27.10 -21.66 -37.54
N PRO A 491 27.96 -20.64 -37.66
CA PRO A 491 28.68 -20.07 -36.53
C PRO A 491 27.73 -19.43 -35.51
N PHE A 492 28.08 -19.49 -34.23
CA PHE A 492 27.30 -18.89 -33.14
C PHE A 492 28.19 -18.22 -32.11
N LEU A 493 27.65 -17.25 -31.37
CA LEU A 493 28.36 -16.58 -30.28
C LEU A 493 28.38 -17.47 -29.04
N ALA A 494 29.54 -17.61 -28.39
CA ALA A 494 29.70 -18.37 -27.15
C ALA A 494 30.65 -17.66 -26.18
N TYR A 495 30.57 -18.00 -24.89
CA TYR A 495 31.53 -17.54 -23.89
C TYR A 495 32.62 -18.58 -23.69
N CYS A 496 33.87 -18.17 -23.91
CA CYS A 496 35.04 -18.97 -23.60
C CYS A 496 35.64 -18.54 -22.27
N GLU A 497 35.79 -19.47 -21.34
CA GLU A 497 36.53 -19.33 -20.10
C GLU A 497 37.96 -19.87 -20.28
N GLN A 498 38.94 -18.98 -20.16
CA GLN A 498 40.35 -19.27 -20.41
C GLN A 498 41.21 -19.31 -19.15
N THR A 499 40.67 -18.91 -17.99
CA THR A 499 41.48 -18.70 -16.79
C THR A 499 41.35 -19.82 -15.75
N THR A 500 40.20 -20.48 -15.66
CA THR A 500 39.94 -21.53 -14.67
C THR A 500 40.15 -22.93 -15.24
N PHE A 501 40.57 -23.89 -14.39
CA PHE A 501 40.75 -25.30 -14.76
C PHE A 501 41.56 -25.54 -16.06
N GLY A 502 42.59 -24.73 -16.30
CA GLY A 502 43.45 -24.82 -17.49
C GLY A 502 42.89 -24.15 -18.75
N GLY A 503 41.77 -23.44 -18.65
CA GLY A 503 41.18 -22.68 -19.75
C GLY A 503 40.57 -23.52 -20.86
N ALA A 504 40.31 -22.90 -22.01
CA ALA A 504 39.68 -23.51 -23.18
C ALA A 504 38.26 -24.09 -22.95
N TRP A 505 37.55 -23.58 -21.95
CA TRP A 505 36.20 -24.01 -21.61
C TRP A 505 35.15 -23.19 -22.36
N LEU A 506 34.14 -23.85 -22.91
CA LEU A 506 32.94 -23.22 -23.46
C LEU A 506 31.83 -23.31 -22.41
N VAL A 507 31.26 -22.18 -22.00
CA VAL A 507 30.16 -22.15 -21.02
C VAL A 507 28.84 -22.49 -21.72
N VAL A 508 28.15 -23.53 -21.26
CA VAL A 508 26.89 -24.01 -21.86
C VAL A 508 25.66 -23.61 -21.05
N GLN A 509 25.84 -23.36 -19.75
CA GLN A 509 24.79 -22.92 -18.84
C GLN A 509 25.42 -22.06 -17.75
N TYR A 510 24.75 -20.98 -17.37
CA TYR A 510 25.20 -20.12 -16.28
C TYR A 510 24.03 -19.56 -15.47
N ARG A 511 24.06 -19.77 -14.14
CA ARG A 511 23.06 -19.35 -13.14
C ARG A 511 23.75 -18.75 -11.92
N TYR A 512 23.31 -17.60 -11.43
CA TYR A 512 23.89 -16.97 -10.25
C TYR A 512 22.98 -15.98 -9.51
N ASP A 513 21.93 -15.43 -10.13
CA ASP A 513 21.08 -14.39 -9.53
C ASP A 513 19.56 -14.63 -9.66
N GLY A 514 19.15 -15.64 -10.43
CA GLY A 514 17.74 -15.96 -10.65
C GLY A 514 17.00 -14.96 -11.54
N SER A 515 17.70 -14.10 -12.28
CA SER A 515 17.09 -13.11 -13.18
C SER A 515 16.34 -13.74 -14.35
N LEU A 516 16.63 -15.01 -14.67
CA LEU A 516 16.09 -15.71 -15.82
C LEU A 516 15.30 -16.95 -15.40
N ASN A 517 14.08 -17.07 -15.93
CA ASN A 517 13.23 -18.25 -15.75
C ASN A 517 13.73 -19.42 -16.63
N PHE A 518 14.02 -20.58 -16.03
CA PHE A 518 14.46 -21.81 -16.73
C PHE A 518 13.34 -22.85 -16.91
N TYR A 519 12.12 -22.60 -16.42
CA TYR A 519 10.96 -23.45 -16.66
C TYR A 519 10.34 -23.21 -18.05
N ARG A 520 11.08 -23.62 -19.08
CA ARG A 520 10.89 -23.28 -20.50
C ARG A 520 10.45 -24.49 -21.35
N THR A 521 9.99 -24.20 -22.56
CA THR A 521 9.51 -25.20 -23.54
C THR A 521 10.64 -25.91 -24.29
N TRP A 522 10.32 -26.99 -25.01
CA TRP A 522 11.27 -27.72 -25.87
C TRP A 522 11.94 -26.82 -26.90
N THR A 523 11.15 -26.01 -27.59
CA THR A 523 11.64 -25.12 -28.66
C THR A 523 12.65 -24.10 -28.12
N GLU A 524 12.40 -23.57 -26.90
CA GLU A 524 13.32 -22.67 -26.22
C GLU A 524 14.62 -23.38 -25.79
N TYR A 525 14.53 -24.57 -25.17
CA TYR A 525 15.72 -25.34 -24.79
C TYR A 525 16.54 -25.84 -25.99
N LYS A 526 15.87 -26.14 -27.10
CA LYS A 526 16.52 -26.49 -28.37
C LYS A 526 17.35 -25.32 -28.90
N SER A 527 16.75 -24.14 -28.95
CA SER A 527 17.35 -22.95 -29.58
C SER A 527 18.35 -22.22 -28.67
N GLY A 528 18.19 -22.34 -27.35
CA GLY A 528 18.92 -21.50 -26.38
C GLY A 528 18.10 -20.29 -25.95
N PHE A 529 18.40 -19.76 -24.77
CA PHE A 529 17.74 -18.58 -24.21
C PHE A 529 18.62 -17.88 -23.16
N GLY A 530 18.31 -16.62 -22.87
CA GLY A 530 19.11 -15.76 -22.00
C GLY A 530 20.14 -14.93 -22.75
N SER A 531 21.10 -14.37 -22.02
CA SER A 531 22.18 -13.56 -22.59
C SER A 531 23.53 -14.09 -22.13
N ILE A 532 24.50 -14.16 -23.03
CA ILE A 532 25.88 -14.54 -22.70
C ILE A 532 26.50 -13.56 -21.67
N ASP A 533 25.99 -12.34 -21.57
CA ASP A 533 26.40 -11.35 -20.58
C ASP A 533 25.67 -11.49 -19.21
N ALA A 534 24.78 -12.48 -19.06
CA ALA A 534 23.96 -12.72 -17.86
C ALA A 534 23.72 -14.24 -17.64
N GLU A 535 22.60 -14.63 -17.02
CA GLU A 535 22.15 -16.03 -17.00
C GLU A 535 21.73 -16.50 -18.41
N PHE A 536 22.10 -17.72 -18.79
CA PHE A 536 21.71 -18.30 -20.07
C PHE A 536 21.78 -19.83 -20.14
N TRP A 537 21.14 -20.36 -21.18
CA TRP A 537 21.27 -21.72 -21.70
C TRP A 537 21.67 -21.66 -23.17
N LEU A 538 22.77 -22.32 -23.54
CA LEU A 538 23.34 -22.23 -24.89
C LEU A 538 22.41 -22.76 -25.99
N GLY A 539 21.59 -23.76 -25.68
CA GLY A 539 20.75 -24.46 -26.65
C GLY A 539 21.23 -25.88 -26.92
N LEU A 540 20.31 -26.85 -26.90
CA LEU A 540 20.61 -28.27 -27.11
C LEU A 540 21.17 -28.54 -28.51
N GLU A 541 20.74 -27.77 -29.52
CA GLU A 541 21.22 -27.95 -30.88
C GLU A 541 22.70 -27.57 -31.02
N HIS A 542 23.11 -26.47 -30.40
CA HIS A 542 24.52 -26.08 -30.33
C HIS A 542 25.34 -27.11 -29.54
N LEU A 543 24.79 -27.57 -28.40
CA LEU A 543 25.45 -28.56 -27.55
C LEU A 543 25.65 -29.92 -28.25
N HIS A 544 24.66 -30.38 -29.01
CA HIS A 544 24.74 -31.60 -29.79
C HIS A 544 25.81 -31.50 -30.89
N ARG A 545 25.82 -30.41 -31.66
CA ARG A 545 26.83 -30.21 -32.72
C ARG A 545 28.24 -30.16 -32.17
N LEU A 546 28.46 -29.48 -31.05
CA LEU A 546 29.76 -29.44 -30.38
C LEU A 546 30.22 -30.84 -29.95
N THR A 547 29.37 -31.54 -29.20
CA THR A 547 29.76 -32.81 -28.55
C THR A 547 29.78 -34.01 -29.49
N SER A 548 29.02 -33.97 -30.59
CA SER A 548 29.08 -35.01 -31.64
C SER A 548 30.25 -34.82 -32.60
N ALA A 549 30.70 -33.57 -32.81
CA ALA A 549 31.83 -33.31 -33.69
C ALA A 549 33.14 -33.87 -33.12
N ARG A 550 33.34 -33.80 -31.80
CA ARG A 550 34.56 -34.25 -31.11
C ARG A 550 34.29 -34.64 -29.64
N PRO A 551 35.15 -35.49 -29.05
CA PRO A 551 35.09 -35.77 -27.62
C PRO A 551 35.21 -34.49 -26.79
N HIS A 552 34.28 -34.29 -25.88
CA HIS A 552 34.32 -33.20 -24.90
C HIS A 552 34.33 -33.76 -23.49
N GLU A 553 35.03 -33.10 -22.58
CA GLU A 553 34.85 -33.23 -21.15
C GLU A 553 33.83 -32.21 -20.63
N LEU A 554 33.21 -32.51 -19.50
CA LEU A 554 32.24 -31.65 -18.80
C LEU A 554 32.79 -31.24 -17.44
N LEU A 555 32.66 -29.96 -17.12
CA LEU A 555 32.86 -29.39 -15.80
C LEU A 555 31.57 -28.74 -15.32
N VAL A 556 31.17 -29.04 -14.10
CA VAL A 556 30.03 -28.44 -13.41
C VAL A 556 30.54 -27.79 -12.13
N GLU A 557 30.39 -26.48 -12.01
CA GLU A 557 30.78 -25.69 -10.86
C GLU A 557 29.54 -25.25 -10.09
N LEU A 558 29.54 -25.42 -8.77
CA LEU A 558 28.38 -25.19 -7.92
C LEU A 558 28.78 -24.34 -6.70
N LYS A 559 27.90 -23.42 -6.29
CA LYS A 559 28.02 -22.70 -5.01
C LYS A 559 26.70 -22.70 -4.29
N ASP A 560 26.72 -22.94 -2.97
CA ASP A 560 25.53 -22.78 -2.15
C ASP A 560 25.33 -21.34 -1.66
N PHE A 561 24.18 -21.07 -1.05
CA PHE A 561 23.83 -19.76 -0.48
C PHE A 561 24.67 -19.37 0.74
N ASP A 562 25.46 -20.28 1.30
CA ASP A 562 26.39 -19.97 2.39
C ASP A 562 27.80 -19.67 1.85
N GLY A 563 27.99 -19.78 0.53
CA GLY A 563 29.19 -19.41 -0.18
C GLY A 563 30.17 -20.56 -0.43
N ASN A 564 29.83 -21.79 -0.04
CA ASN A 564 30.71 -22.95 -0.24
C ASN A 564 30.70 -23.39 -1.70
N TYR A 565 31.88 -23.71 -2.22
CA TYR A 565 32.11 -24.06 -3.61
C TYR A 565 32.50 -25.53 -3.76
N VAL A 566 31.87 -26.22 -4.71
CA VAL A 566 32.21 -27.59 -5.11
C VAL A 566 32.13 -27.75 -6.62
N TYR A 567 32.73 -28.81 -7.16
CA TYR A 567 32.67 -29.09 -8.59
C TYR A 567 32.55 -30.59 -8.90
N ALA A 568 32.01 -30.91 -10.08
CA ALA A 568 31.98 -32.24 -10.67
C ALA A 568 32.59 -32.16 -12.08
N ARG A 569 33.53 -33.05 -12.40
CA ARG A 569 34.21 -33.11 -13.68
C ARG A 569 34.13 -34.52 -14.25
N TYR A 570 33.88 -34.61 -15.55
CA TYR A 570 33.75 -35.86 -16.28
C TYR A 570 34.61 -35.80 -17.55
N ASP A 571 35.48 -36.79 -17.75
CA ASP A 571 36.40 -36.87 -18.91
C ASP A 571 35.70 -37.16 -20.26
N GLY A 572 34.37 -37.27 -20.25
CA GLY A 572 33.54 -37.50 -21.43
C GLY A 572 32.12 -36.95 -21.26
N PHE A 573 31.61 -36.30 -22.28
CA PHE A 573 30.26 -35.73 -22.33
C PHE A 573 29.76 -35.67 -23.78
N GLU A 574 28.63 -36.31 -24.05
CA GLU A 574 27.99 -36.30 -25.37
C GLU A 574 26.48 -36.38 -25.24
N ILE A 575 25.79 -35.62 -26.09
CA ILE A 575 24.33 -35.70 -26.23
C ILE A 575 23.90 -36.09 -27.64
N GLY A 576 22.78 -36.80 -27.75
CA GLY A 576 22.18 -37.21 -29.01
C GLY A 576 21.60 -36.04 -29.80
N SER A 577 21.15 -36.35 -31.02
CA SER A 577 20.44 -35.41 -31.89
C SER A 577 18.99 -35.20 -31.43
N GLU A 578 18.26 -34.27 -32.06
CA GLU A 578 16.84 -34.07 -31.75
C GLU A 578 15.99 -35.32 -32.01
N THR A 579 16.31 -36.11 -33.03
CA THR A 579 15.60 -37.36 -33.35
C THR A 579 15.81 -38.43 -32.27
N GLU A 580 16.91 -38.32 -31.52
CA GLU A 580 17.21 -39.12 -30.34
C GLU A 580 16.80 -38.43 -29.03
N GLN A 581 16.01 -37.36 -29.14
CA GLN A 581 15.52 -36.53 -28.03
C GLN A 581 16.65 -35.98 -27.14
N TYR A 582 17.77 -35.60 -27.76
CA TYR A 582 18.96 -35.08 -27.09
C TYR A 582 19.42 -35.96 -25.92
N SER A 583 19.37 -37.29 -26.10
CA SER A 583 19.72 -38.28 -25.08
C SER A 583 21.12 -38.06 -24.50
N PHE A 584 21.29 -38.28 -23.20
CA PHE A 584 22.57 -38.15 -22.50
C PHE A 584 23.47 -39.36 -22.81
N LYS A 585 24.02 -39.39 -24.03
CA LYS A 585 24.70 -40.55 -24.62
C LYS A 585 25.94 -40.98 -23.87
N LYS A 586 26.79 -40.02 -23.50
CA LYS A 586 28.09 -40.31 -22.90
C LYS A 586 28.30 -39.46 -21.67
N LEU A 587 28.71 -40.12 -20.59
CA LEU A 587 29.21 -39.50 -19.38
C LEU A 587 30.43 -40.30 -18.92
N GLY A 588 31.59 -39.64 -18.91
CA GLY A 588 32.89 -40.23 -18.61
C GLY A 588 33.13 -40.50 -17.13
N THR A 589 34.40 -40.72 -16.78
CA THR A 589 34.84 -40.97 -15.41
C THR A 589 34.68 -39.71 -14.57
N TYR A 590 33.98 -39.81 -13.45
CA TYR A 590 33.79 -38.71 -12.50
C TYR A 590 35.06 -38.42 -11.70
N THR A 591 35.34 -37.13 -11.52
CA THR A 591 36.26 -36.58 -10.51
C THR A 591 35.66 -35.30 -9.91
N GLY A 592 36.03 -34.94 -8.69
CA GLY A 592 35.61 -33.68 -8.08
C GLY A 592 35.06 -33.83 -6.66
N THR A 593 34.58 -32.72 -6.11
CA THR A 593 34.17 -32.59 -4.70
C THR A 593 32.66 -32.55 -4.48
N ALA A 594 31.84 -32.45 -5.52
CA ALA A 594 30.37 -32.35 -5.40
C ALA A 594 29.66 -33.71 -5.21
N GLY A 595 30.37 -34.81 -5.43
CA GLY A 595 29.80 -36.16 -5.55
C GLY A 595 29.07 -36.37 -6.89
N ASP A 596 29.00 -37.60 -7.37
CA ASP A 596 28.48 -37.89 -8.72
C ASP A 596 26.94 -37.98 -8.74
N ALA A 597 26.27 -36.87 -9.07
CA ALA A 597 24.82 -36.82 -9.20
C ALA A 597 24.32 -37.05 -10.63
N LEU A 598 25.17 -36.87 -11.66
CA LEU A 598 24.78 -37.04 -13.06
C LEU A 598 24.76 -38.51 -13.50
N ASP A 599 25.53 -39.38 -12.84
CA ASP A 599 25.53 -40.82 -13.14
C ASP A 599 24.13 -41.44 -13.16
N TYR A 600 23.24 -41.02 -12.25
CA TYR A 600 21.86 -41.49 -12.20
C TYR A 600 21.05 -41.18 -13.47
N GLN A 601 21.41 -40.11 -14.17
CA GLN A 601 20.73 -39.59 -15.36
C GLN A 601 21.41 -40.03 -16.67
N ARG A 602 22.48 -40.84 -16.59
CA ARG A 602 23.18 -41.38 -17.77
C ARG A 602 22.20 -42.12 -18.69
N GLY A 603 22.27 -41.83 -19.99
CA GLY A 603 21.45 -42.47 -21.02
C GLY A 603 20.01 -41.94 -21.13
N MET A 604 19.59 -41.02 -20.27
CA MET A 604 18.21 -40.50 -20.29
C MET A 604 17.99 -39.48 -21.40
N LYS A 605 16.74 -39.35 -21.85
CA LYS A 605 16.32 -38.35 -22.84
C LYS A 605 16.05 -37.01 -22.17
N PHE A 606 16.24 -35.93 -22.91
CA PHE A 606 15.92 -34.61 -22.41
C PHE A 606 14.39 -34.44 -22.32
N THR A 607 13.92 -33.85 -21.22
CA THR A 607 12.48 -33.68 -20.94
C THR A 607 12.20 -32.25 -20.50
N THR A 608 11.15 -31.65 -21.08
CA THR A 608 10.64 -30.30 -20.77
C THR A 608 9.18 -30.38 -20.37
N LYS A 609 8.62 -29.26 -19.89
CA LYS A 609 7.22 -29.19 -19.45
C LYS A 609 6.20 -29.59 -20.53
N ASP A 610 6.56 -29.40 -21.79
CA ASP A 610 5.75 -29.64 -22.98
C ASP A 610 6.17 -30.90 -23.76
N ARG A 611 7.28 -31.57 -23.40
CA ARG A 611 7.71 -32.84 -24.02
C ARG A 611 8.27 -33.81 -22.98
N HIS A 612 7.47 -34.82 -22.66
CA HIS A 612 7.77 -35.85 -21.68
C HIS A 612 8.50 -37.03 -22.32
N HIS A 613 9.79 -37.19 -22.02
CA HIS A 613 10.62 -38.31 -22.48
C HIS A 613 11.35 -39.03 -21.34
N ASP A 614 11.03 -38.68 -20.10
CA ASP A 614 11.53 -39.37 -18.91
C ASP A 614 10.81 -40.73 -18.76
N ILE A 615 11.28 -41.57 -17.83
CA ILE A 615 10.78 -42.93 -17.68
C ILE A 615 9.75 -43.07 -16.54
N HIS A 616 9.39 -41.98 -15.87
CA HIS A 616 8.45 -42.04 -14.76
C HIS A 616 7.05 -42.36 -15.30
N PRO A 617 6.34 -43.38 -14.75
CA PRO A 617 5.10 -43.89 -15.34
C PRO A 617 3.90 -42.93 -15.29
N PHE A 618 3.81 -42.06 -14.28
CA PHE A 618 2.62 -41.23 -14.03
C PHE A 618 2.86 -39.72 -13.92
N LEU A 619 4.12 -39.27 -13.92
CA LEU A 619 4.49 -37.90 -13.57
C LEU A 619 5.45 -37.37 -14.63
N ASN A 620 5.16 -36.21 -15.21
CA ASN A 620 6.17 -35.49 -15.98
C ASN A 620 7.18 -34.87 -15.02
N CYS A 621 8.40 -35.41 -14.99
CA CYS A 621 9.46 -34.95 -14.10
C CYS A 621 9.79 -33.48 -14.31
N ALA A 622 9.73 -32.97 -15.54
CA ALA A 622 9.97 -31.56 -15.82
C ALA A 622 8.94 -30.64 -15.14
N SER A 623 7.67 -31.04 -15.11
CA SER A 623 6.62 -30.28 -14.42
C SER A 623 6.76 -30.38 -12.90
N HIS A 624 7.16 -31.54 -12.37
CA HIS A 624 7.36 -31.73 -10.94
C HIS A 624 8.55 -30.94 -10.38
N HIS A 625 9.65 -30.92 -11.13
CA HIS A 625 10.90 -30.24 -10.78
C HIS A 625 10.97 -28.78 -11.26
N GLU A 626 9.93 -28.29 -11.96
CA GLU A 626 9.88 -26.94 -12.55
C GLU A 626 11.15 -26.55 -13.32
N GLY A 627 11.65 -27.48 -14.14
CA GLY A 627 12.85 -27.29 -14.95
C GLY A 627 12.87 -28.23 -16.15
N ALA A 628 13.96 -28.22 -16.93
CA ALA A 628 14.16 -29.19 -17.99
C ALA A 628 15.54 -29.84 -17.91
N TRP A 629 15.57 -31.15 -18.07
CA TRP A 629 16.78 -31.93 -17.82
C TRP A 629 16.71 -33.32 -18.44
N TRP A 630 17.82 -34.07 -18.37
CA TRP A 630 17.85 -35.51 -18.64
C TRP A 630 17.23 -36.29 -17.48
N TYR A 631 15.93 -36.12 -17.27
CA TYR A 631 15.20 -36.75 -16.17
C TYR A 631 15.08 -38.27 -16.37
N LYS A 632 15.13 -39.00 -15.25
CA LYS A 632 14.87 -40.45 -15.14
C LYS A 632 13.56 -40.70 -14.41
N ASP A 633 13.63 -40.86 -13.08
CA ASP A 633 12.50 -41.09 -12.18
C ASP A 633 12.78 -40.55 -10.76
N CYS A 634 12.87 -39.23 -10.54
CA CYS A 634 12.99 -38.17 -11.54
C CYS A 634 14.43 -37.68 -11.69
N ALA A 635 15.11 -37.28 -10.61
CA ALA A 635 16.45 -36.70 -10.70
C ALA A 635 17.30 -36.87 -9.44
N LYS A 636 18.63 -36.93 -9.65
CA LYS A 636 19.63 -36.66 -8.60
C LYS A 636 20.32 -35.30 -8.76
N SER A 637 20.10 -34.63 -9.89
CA SER A 637 20.46 -33.23 -10.08
C SER A 637 19.39 -32.53 -10.93
N ASN A 638 19.17 -31.25 -10.66
CA ASN A 638 18.30 -30.38 -11.45
C ASN A 638 18.92 -28.98 -11.50
N LEU A 639 19.93 -28.78 -12.37
CA LEU A 639 20.62 -27.48 -12.46
C LEU A 639 19.79 -26.40 -13.19
N ASN A 640 18.71 -26.82 -13.83
CA ASN A 640 17.78 -25.96 -14.56
C ASN A 640 16.45 -25.74 -13.80
N GLY A 641 16.43 -26.05 -12.50
CA GLY A 641 15.30 -25.75 -11.62
C GLY A 641 15.21 -24.27 -11.24
N ALA A 642 14.28 -23.99 -10.33
CA ALA A 642 14.04 -22.66 -9.77
C ALA A 642 15.23 -22.18 -8.92
N TYR A 643 15.61 -20.92 -9.10
CA TYR A 643 16.64 -20.28 -8.27
C TYR A 643 16.03 -19.89 -6.92
N MET A 644 16.32 -20.66 -5.86
CA MET A 644 15.82 -20.38 -4.51
C MET A 644 16.61 -21.12 -3.43
N LYS A 645 16.75 -20.52 -2.23
CA LYS A 645 17.22 -21.21 -1.01
C LYS A 645 16.08 -22.04 -0.40
N GLY A 646 15.54 -22.96 -1.18
CA GLY A 646 14.38 -23.77 -0.83
C GLY A 646 14.66 -25.26 -0.80
N GLU A 647 13.64 -26.03 -0.40
CA GLU A 647 13.68 -27.49 -0.46
C GLU A 647 13.54 -28.00 -1.91
N ILE A 648 14.18 -29.12 -2.17
CA ILE A 648 14.01 -29.92 -3.39
C ILE A 648 12.57 -30.49 -3.42
N PRO A 649 11.93 -30.75 -4.58
CA PRO A 649 12.55 -31.07 -5.87
C PRO A 649 12.66 -29.90 -6.87
N LYS A 650 12.01 -28.76 -6.62
CA LYS A 650 11.90 -27.66 -7.60
C LYS A 650 13.16 -26.80 -7.71
N ALA A 651 13.91 -26.68 -6.62
CA ALA A 651 15.08 -25.82 -6.57
C ALA A 651 16.19 -26.27 -7.55
N MET A 652 17.10 -25.37 -7.89
CA MET A 652 18.36 -25.74 -8.51
C MET A 652 19.18 -26.58 -7.53
N PHE A 653 19.35 -27.90 -7.75
CA PHE A 653 19.94 -28.78 -6.74
C PHE A 653 20.93 -29.83 -7.28
N TRP A 654 21.76 -30.32 -6.37
CA TRP A 654 22.70 -31.44 -6.57
C TRP A 654 22.72 -32.35 -5.34
N LEU A 655 21.98 -33.47 -5.39
CA LEU A 655 21.65 -34.27 -4.20
C LEU A 655 22.86 -34.92 -3.51
N ARG A 656 23.95 -35.18 -4.24
CA ARG A 656 25.17 -35.76 -3.66
C ARG A 656 25.98 -34.76 -2.83
N TYR A 657 25.69 -33.47 -2.98
CA TYR A 657 26.34 -32.39 -2.25
C TYR A 657 25.43 -31.87 -1.12
N ARG A 658 24.20 -31.49 -1.47
CA ARG A 658 23.26 -30.87 -0.52
C ARG A 658 21.80 -31.15 -0.88
N SER A 659 20.94 -31.19 0.13
CA SER A 659 19.48 -31.37 0.00
C SER A 659 18.70 -30.05 -0.08
N SER A 660 19.36 -28.94 -0.42
CA SER A 660 18.75 -27.61 -0.58
C SER A 660 19.17 -26.97 -1.90
N GLY A 661 18.46 -25.92 -2.29
CA GLY A 661 18.80 -25.14 -3.48
C GLY A 661 20.20 -24.49 -3.45
N LEU A 662 20.75 -24.30 -4.64
CA LEU A 662 22.07 -23.72 -4.91
C LEU A 662 21.94 -22.24 -5.30
N ALA A 663 22.98 -21.45 -5.00
CA ALA A 663 23.07 -20.02 -5.35
C ALA A 663 23.82 -19.77 -6.67
N TYR A 664 24.48 -20.79 -7.20
CA TYR A 664 25.29 -20.70 -8.41
C TYR A 664 25.39 -22.06 -9.08
N SER A 665 25.31 -22.08 -10.40
CA SER A 665 25.64 -23.23 -11.24
C SER A 665 26.28 -22.73 -12.53
N ARG A 666 27.40 -23.33 -12.93
CA ARG A 666 28.00 -23.10 -14.25
C ARG A 666 28.39 -24.44 -14.85
N MET A 667 27.87 -24.73 -16.04
CA MET A 667 28.27 -25.91 -16.81
C MET A 667 29.17 -25.48 -17.95
N LEU A 668 30.30 -26.16 -18.10
CA LEU A 668 31.30 -25.89 -19.12
C LEU A 668 31.71 -27.18 -19.83
N ILE A 669 31.96 -27.10 -21.12
CA ILE A 669 32.53 -28.22 -21.88
C ILE A 669 33.83 -27.80 -22.54
N ARG A 670 34.76 -28.73 -22.69
CA ARG A 670 36.03 -28.51 -23.38
C ARG A 670 36.38 -29.71 -24.23
N GLU A 671 36.92 -29.45 -25.41
CA GLU A 671 37.47 -30.49 -26.28
C GLU A 671 38.65 -31.19 -25.60
N SER A 672 38.50 -32.49 -25.34
CA SER A 672 39.46 -33.33 -24.61
C SER A 672 40.85 -33.39 -25.26
#